data_AF-A0A8S2SHG0-F1
#
_entry.id   AF-A0A8S2SHG0-F1
#
_cell.length_a   1.000
_cell.length_b   1.000
_cell.length_c   1.000
_cell.angle_alpha   90.00
_cell.angle_beta   90.00
_cell.angle_gamma   90.00
#
_symmetry.space_group_name_H-M   'P 1'
#
loop_
_entity.id
_entity.type
_entity.pdbx_description
1 polymer ?
#
loop_
_entity_poly.entity_id
_entity_poly.type
_entity_poly.pdbx_seq_one_letter_code
_entity_poly.pdbx_strand_id
1 'polypeptide(L)'
;MMAIWIDAKTNEIFHEKFTYSTVGRIDLSRRRSMNRTDPLVFGWDDIFVVEANGMSYQELNEASIKHSSRDMVISAFIKQRIHYKELLNLKFNSPPKVKRTIDFSIDMADYVHKNITYNNSKVVEYGFRNLIFHVLNAGIFCRAANNRRQANYWSPGLNGGLPLTVKGDPIHQDTFLAHDFGHFAIPDLVFIGTDSILHRRAYIAWRMVSEATTMALADMLLVDALVKSGVEYDFDKRRIYPLFRDLHLTFDDSKTRIDNLKRVIHANYKYCLMGDDSFYVEMLSAGRDTPSLIEFKKKFCPFFVEDFRWTEHNYENMVNRCEEISRWWSDIEPIRKFVDSERIETIDDFLADMQQKNPEAITGSSIEFIDTIFEIIFDRKIRPILDLESPPLLEPSKRLFKAFIKWISAQLAITSKFHFLSESEEVRNKIIAHICTFTDRLMSLDDVAKIRLVFENYLHCLAEKNLISHDDEHTYAELYPLFDPFYVNYDKDITHYEDLSSISERIFSAEHYRQKQLVQTTRCIGRPLTLKERFYISAMLDMIEAGGGQTLDGTFVIRPGVMILSESPIIHRLGMVTFLLSGISIETSLEFVAHREAKVARLTSSKTNAMNLPLFRVQGTDTFKQRLFLANLITERMQFELISQPRSTWRENGNELFNMTSPGCKVTAICYTMTLEDFHQLFIGRMSPSGNEQEVIDVAQRMSTLLHARYPSFIHEPKYYTTCGNASKYQMSKSINTFCPTDNDAMQLITILAQSTLTKGADQLMKKFNINFGNDCQRLAEFRSRITYLSFLKSSSTDIHNAHEYLDKVVNQHGHFSVLDACQVVLKLPRITLDSYSKSVLNTFTIEQIEQGMLLFATMKQLRVAVLNSTPNDLHYEILAQIQSLIE
;
A
#
# COMPACT_ATOMS: atom_id res chain seq x y z
N MET A 1 -12.68 8.46 40.14
CA MET A 1 -11.89 7.23 40.29
C MET A 1 -11.02 7.37 41.53
N MET A 2 -10.89 6.33 42.34
CA MET A 2 -9.85 6.25 43.36
C MET A 2 -8.67 5.52 42.74
N ALA A 3 -7.54 6.21 42.57
CA ALA A 3 -6.30 5.60 42.10
C ALA A 3 -5.54 5.10 43.31
N ILE A 4 -5.13 3.83 43.29
CA ILE A 4 -4.30 3.20 44.33
C ILE A 4 -3.05 2.69 43.64
N TRP A 5 -1.88 3.07 44.15
CA TRP A 5 -0.59 2.61 43.59
C TRP A 5 0.44 2.41 44.69
N ILE A 6 1.49 1.67 44.35
CA ILE A 6 2.61 1.35 45.23
C ILE A 6 3.86 2.03 44.67
N ASP A 7 4.57 2.77 45.51
CA ASP A 7 5.91 3.25 45.14
C ASP A 7 6.88 2.06 45.14
N ALA A 8 7.51 1.79 43.99
CA ALA A 8 8.37 0.62 43.84
C ALA A 8 9.67 0.67 44.68
N LYS A 9 10.08 1.86 45.17
CA LYS A 9 11.27 2.02 46.00
C LYS A 9 10.94 1.93 47.48
N THR A 10 9.82 2.51 47.91
CA THR A 10 9.44 2.56 49.34
C THR A 10 8.45 1.47 49.73
N ASN A 11 7.80 0.82 48.76
CA ASN A 11 6.64 -0.07 48.94
C ASN A 11 5.44 0.59 49.64
N GLU A 12 5.40 1.92 49.74
CA GLU A 12 4.27 2.64 50.33
C GLU A 12 3.07 2.64 49.38
N ILE A 13 1.88 2.44 49.96
CA ILE A 13 0.61 2.47 49.24
C ILE A 13 0.03 3.88 49.31
N PHE A 14 -0.19 4.48 48.15
CA PHE A 14 -0.83 5.79 48.01
C PHE A 14 -2.25 5.62 47.48
N HIS A 15 -3.13 6.53 47.91
CA HIS A 15 -4.49 6.64 47.40
C HIS A 15 -4.81 8.11 47.11
N GLU A 16 -5.34 8.38 45.93
CA GLU A 16 -5.72 9.74 45.53
C GLU A 16 -7.02 9.68 44.72
N LYS A 17 -7.90 10.65 44.96
CA LYS A 17 -9.21 10.73 44.29
C LYS A 17 -9.12 11.72 43.13
N PHE A 18 -9.38 11.22 41.93
CA PHE A 18 -9.49 12.02 40.72
C PHE A 18 -10.95 12.06 40.26
N THR A 19 -11.44 13.25 39.89
CA THR A 19 -12.81 13.46 39.44
C THR A 19 -12.82 14.29 38.16
N TYR A 20 -13.66 13.87 37.22
CA TYR A 20 -13.96 14.61 36.00
C TYR A 20 -15.44 14.41 35.67
N SER A 21 -16.08 15.44 35.12
CA SER A 21 -17.47 15.40 34.70
C SER A 21 -17.58 15.91 33.27
N THR A 22 -18.21 15.10 32.40
CA THR A 22 -18.54 15.51 31.03
C THR A 22 -19.99 15.97 30.99
N VAL A 23 -20.23 17.18 30.49
CA VAL A 23 -21.59 17.71 30.29
C VAL A 23 -22.16 17.17 28.98
N GLY A 24 -23.41 16.74 29.00
CA GLY A 24 -24.10 16.17 27.85
C GLY A 24 -25.58 15.99 28.09
N ARG A 25 -26.29 15.53 27.06
CA ARG A 25 -27.73 15.27 27.09
C ARG A 25 -28.05 13.87 26.59
N ILE A 26 -29.19 13.31 27.02
CA ILE A 26 -29.71 12.06 26.49
C ILE A 26 -30.61 12.38 25.30
N ASP A 27 -30.24 11.91 24.11
CA ASP A 27 -31.01 12.05 22.87
C ASP A 27 -31.53 10.69 22.40
N LEU A 28 -32.77 10.37 22.76
CA LEU A 28 -33.39 9.08 22.45
C LEU A 28 -33.60 8.85 20.94
N SER A 29 -33.54 9.90 20.11
CA SER A 29 -33.68 9.79 18.66
C SER A 29 -32.47 9.11 17.99
N ARG A 30 -31.32 9.07 18.68
CA ARG A 30 -30.09 8.44 18.19
C ARG A 30 -29.96 6.95 18.54
N ARG A 31 -30.95 6.39 19.24
CA ARG A 31 -30.94 4.99 19.66
C ARG A 31 -30.87 4.08 18.43
N ARG A 32 -29.81 3.28 18.32
CA ARG A 32 -29.57 2.44 17.13
C ARG A 32 -30.39 1.15 17.08
N SER A 33 -30.92 0.70 18.21
CA SER A 33 -31.85 -0.42 18.26
C SER A 33 -32.82 -0.33 19.44
N MET A 34 -34.10 -0.62 19.21
CA MET A 34 -35.09 -0.82 20.28
C MET A 34 -34.84 -2.13 21.06
N ASN A 35 -34.24 -3.12 20.41
CA ASN A 35 -33.81 -4.37 21.05
C ASN A 35 -32.35 -4.19 21.49
N ARG A 36 -32.04 -4.28 22.79
CA ARG A 36 -30.71 -4.05 23.41
C ARG A 36 -29.59 -5.02 22.97
N THR A 37 -29.61 -5.48 21.73
CA THR A 37 -28.83 -6.59 21.19
C THR A 37 -27.83 -6.17 20.13
N ASP A 38 -27.65 -4.87 19.83
CA ASP A 38 -26.48 -4.44 19.06
C ASP A 38 -25.25 -4.60 19.96
N PRO A 39 -24.40 -5.63 19.75
CA PRO A 39 -23.27 -5.89 20.63
C PRO A 39 -22.20 -4.80 20.54
N LEU A 40 -22.30 -3.88 19.57
CA LEU A 40 -21.33 -2.81 19.34
C LEU A 40 -21.61 -1.55 20.17
N VAL A 41 -22.83 -1.39 20.72
CA VAL A 41 -23.19 -0.22 21.53
C VAL A 41 -22.99 -0.54 23.02
N PHE A 42 -22.07 0.18 23.67
CA PHE A 42 -21.82 0.01 25.10
C PHE A 42 -22.73 0.94 25.93
N GLY A 43 -23.69 0.35 26.64
CA GLY A 43 -24.52 1.07 27.62
C GLY A 43 -25.43 2.13 26.98
N TRP A 44 -25.11 3.41 27.19
CA TRP A 44 -25.86 4.57 26.68
C TRP A 44 -25.07 5.35 25.62
N ASP A 45 -24.02 4.76 25.06
CA ASP A 45 -23.12 5.47 24.16
C ASP A 45 -23.83 6.02 22.92
N ASP A 46 -24.87 5.35 22.43
CA ASP A 46 -25.65 5.77 21.26
C ASP A 46 -26.57 6.97 21.53
N ILE A 47 -26.97 7.18 22.79
CA ILE A 47 -27.91 8.23 23.18
C ILE A 47 -27.29 9.35 24.01
N PHE A 48 -26.14 9.14 24.65
CA PHE A 48 -25.45 10.19 25.39
C PHE A 48 -24.66 11.07 24.43
N VAL A 49 -25.15 12.30 24.24
CA VAL A 49 -24.57 13.31 23.35
C VAL A 49 -23.75 14.30 24.18
N VAL A 50 -22.46 14.42 23.87
CA VAL A 50 -21.56 15.38 24.52
C VAL A 50 -21.94 16.78 24.06
N GLU A 51 -22.22 17.69 25.00
CA GLU A 51 -22.73 19.02 24.65
C GLU A 51 -21.71 19.84 23.84
N ALA A 52 -20.42 19.71 24.18
CA ALA A 52 -19.35 20.51 23.59
C ALA A 52 -19.10 20.23 22.09
N ASN A 53 -19.48 19.05 21.58
CA ASN A 53 -19.25 18.67 20.18
C ASN A 53 -20.52 18.18 19.46
N GLY A 54 -21.62 17.96 20.18
CA GLY A 54 -22.88 17.51 19.60
C GLY A 54 -22.89 16.07 19.08
N MET A 55 -21.85 15.28 19.35
CA MET A 55 -21.72 13.89 18.96
C MET A 55 -22.10 12.95 20.11
N SER A 56 -22.67 11.80 19.77
CA SER A 56 -22.85 10.71 20.74
C SER A 56 -21.53 10.02 21.04
N TYR A 57 -21.39 9.38 22.20
CA TYR A 57 -20.22 8.55 22.47
C TYR A 57 -20.05 7.41 21.47
N GLN A 58 -21.13 6.89 20.89
CA GLN A 58 -21.08 5.87 19.84
C GLN A 58 -20.46 6.43 18.56
N GLU A 59 -20.86 7.63 18.13
CA GLU A 59 -20.25 8.29 16.95
C GLU A 59 -18.77 8.61 17.19
N LEU A 60 -18.42 9.06 18.40
CA LEU A 60 -17.02 9.29 18.78
C LEU A 60 -16.22 7.98 18.79
N ASN A 61 -16.82 6.87 19.21
CA ASN A 61 -16.19 5.55 19.22
C ASN A 61 -15.94 5.05 17.80
N GLU A 62 -16.92 5.21 16.91
CA GLU A 62 -16.81 4.86 15.48
C GLU A 62 -15.76 5.68 14.74
N ALA A 63 -15.58 6.94 15.15
CA ALA A 63 -14.49 7.78 14.66
C ALA A 63 -13.16 7.52 15.38
N SER A 64 -13.08 6.55 16.32
CA SER A 64 -11.87 6.23 17.10
C SER A 64 -11.29 7.44 17.89
N ILE A 65 -12.17 8.31 18.38
CA ILE A 65 -11.84 9.55 19.13
C ILE A 65 -12.66 9.68 20.42
N LYS A 66 -13.27 8.60 20.90
CA LYS A 66 -14.03 8.61 22.15
C LYS A 66 -13.09 8.77 23.33
N HIS A 67 -13.27 9.86 24.07
CA HIS A 67 -12.70 10.07 25.39
C HIS A 67 -13.82 10.26 26.41
N SER A 68 -14.00 9.27 27.29
CA SER A 68 -14.98 9.33 28.37
C SER A 68 -14.42 10.10 29.57
N SER A 69 -15.30 10.45 30.53
CA SER A 69 -14.85 11.03 31.81
C SER A 69 -13.88 10.10 32.57
N ARG A 70 -13.93 8.78 32.33
CA ARG A 70 -12.96 7.83 32.90
C ARG A 70 -11.57 8.07 32.30
N ASP A 71 -11.49 8.26 31.00
CA ASP A 71 -10.22 8.49 30.30
C ASP A 71 -9.60 9.82 30.73
N MET A 72 -10.42 10.85 30.92
CA MET A 72 -9.97 12.15 31.46
C MET A 72 -9.41 12.06 32.88
N VAL A 73 -10.03 11.23 33.72
CA VAL A 73 -9.51 10.95 35.07
C VAL A 73 -8.17 10.20 35.02
N ILE A 74 -8.03 9.21 34.13
CA ILE A 74 -6.77 8.48 33.93
C ILE A 74 -5.68 9.43 33.40
N SER A 75 -6.05 10.31 32.46
CA SER A 75 -5.20 11.34 31.89
C SER A 75 -4.60 12.26 32.97
N ALA A 76 -5.44 12.74 33.90
CA ALA A 76 -4.99 13.54 35.03
C ALA A 76 -4.00 12.78 35.95
N PHE A 77 -4.28 11.51 36.23
CA PHE A 77 -3.37 10.65 37.00
C PHE A 77 -2.02 10.47 36.31
N ILE A 78 -2.01 10.18 35.01
CA ILE A 78 -0.78 10.01 34.21
C ILE A 78 0.07 11.27 34.26
N LYS A 79 -0.53 12.44 34.01
CA LYS A 79 0.18 13.73 34.03
C LYS A 79 0.82 14.02 35.39
N GLN A 80 0.11 13.74 36.49
CA GLN A 80 0.62 14.02 37.84
C GLN A 80 1.66 13.00 38.32
N ARG A 81 1.49 11.71 38.02
CA ARG A 81 2.21 10.62 38.68
C ARG A 81 3.19 9.87 37.77
N ILE A 82 2.93 9.78 36.47
CA ILE A 82 3.70 8.95 35.55
C ILE A 82 4.71 9.76 34.72
N HIS A 83 4.41 11.03 34.43
CA HIS A 83 5.36 11.92 33.74
C HIS A 83 6.67 12.05 34.53
N TYR A 84 7.77 12.20 33.80
CA TYR A 84 9.09 12.41 34.40
C TYR A 84 9.08 13.72 35.18
N LYS A 85 9.73 13.72 36.35
CA LYS A 85 9.83 14.90 37.21
C LYS A 85 10.73 15.98 36.62
N GLU A 86 11.70 15.55 35.81
CA GLU A 86 12.62 16.40 35.08
C GLU A 86 12.64 15.96 33.60
N LEU A 87 12.93 16.91 32.70
CA LEU A 87 13.12 16.58 31.29
C LEU A 87 14.35 15.67 31.14
N LEU A 88 14.21 14.61 30.34
CA LEU A 88 15.36 13.79 29.99
C LEU A 88 16.36 14.63 29.19
N ASN A 89 17.63 14.62 29.61
CA ASN A 89 18.69 15.40 28.98
C ASN A 89 20.02 14.66 29.06
N LEU A 90 20.95 14.96 28.17
CA LEU A 90 22.30 14.42 28.20
C LEU A 90 23.00 14.76 29.53
N LYS A 91 23.95 13.91 29.92
CA LYS A 91 24.72 14.08 31.16
C LYS A 91 26.11 14.63 30.93
N PHE A 92 26.75 14.24 29.82
CA PHE A 92 28.16 14.52 29.55
C PHE A 92 28.35 15.56 28.44
N ASN A 93 29.59 16.04 28.28
CA ASN A 93 30.06 16.89 27.18
C ASN A 93 29.26 18.19 26.98
N SER A 94 29.04 18.93 28.07
CA SER A 94 28.30 20.21 28.09
C SER A 94 26.86 20.06 27.57
N PRO A 95 25.99 19.35 28.32
CA PRO A 95 24.64 19.08 27.87
C PRO A 95 23.85 20.37 27.61
N PRO A 96 22.94 20.37 26.62
CA PRO A 96 22.16 21.55 26.29
C PRO A 96 21.25 21.96 27.46
N LYS A 97 21.04 23.27 27.63
CA LYS A 97 20.16 23.80 28.69
C LYS A 97 18.71 23.86 28.20
N VAL A 98 18.04 22.70 28.20
CA VAL A 98 16.66 22.53 27.72
C VAL A 98 15.64 23.15 28.68
N LYS A 99 14.65 23.87 28.14
CA LYS A 99 13.54 24.46 28.91
C LYS A 99 12.19 23.79 28.66
N ARG A 100 12.06 23.07 27.54
CA ARG A 100 10.87 22.31 27.16
C ARG A 100 11.28 21.09 26.34
N THR A 101 10.31 20.22 26.03
CA THR A 101 10.60 18.98 25.31
C THR A 101 11.18 19.21 23.93
N ILE A 102 10.59 20.08 23.12
CA ILE A 102 11.17 20.52 21.85
C ILE A 102 11.52 22.01 21.98
N ASP A 103 12.79 22.28 22.21
CA ASP A 103 13.31 23.61 22.46
C ASP A 103 14.12 24.13 21.28
N PHE A 104 13.47 24.93 20.43
CA PHE A 104 14.10 25.55 19.25
C PHE A 104 15.11 26.65 19.60
N SER A 105 15.22 27.07 20.87
CA SER A 105 16.27 28.00 21.29
C SER A 105 17.64 27.32 21.42
N ILE A 106 17.69 25.99 21.32
CA ILE A 106 18.93 25.21 21.34
C ILE A 106 19.36 24.90 19.90
N ASP A 107 20.55 25.35 19.53
CA ASP A 107 21.21 24.91 18.31
C ASP A 107 22.12 23.72 18.63
N MET A 108 21.81 22.55 18.05
CA MET A 108 22.63 21.35 18.23
C MET A 108 24.04 21.49 17.66
N ALA A 109 24.27 22.46 16.76
CA ALA A 109 25.61 22.77 16.29
C ALA A 109 26.54 23.22 17.44
N ASP A 110 26.00 23.93 18.45
CA ASP A 110 26.78 24.38 19.61
C ASP A 110 27.26 23.21 20.47
N TYR A 111 26.39 22.19 20.66
CA TYR A 111 26.76 20.96 21.35
C TYR A 111 27.83 20.21 20.57
N VAL A 112 27.62 20.01 19.26
CA VAL A 112 28.57 19.30 18.39
C VAL A 112 29.92 20.00 18.37
N HIS A 113 29.98 21.34 18.34
CA HIS A 113 31.23 22.08 18.34
C HIS A 113 32.04 21.94 19.64
N LYS A 114 31.35 21.77 20.78
CA LYS A 114 31.98 21.60 22.10
C LYS A 114 32.28 20.13 22.43
N ASN A 115 31.73 19.21 21.67
CA ASN A 115 31.86 17.78 21.92
C ASN A 115 33.24 17.27 21.46
N ILE A 116 34.06 16.80 22.39
CA ILE A 116 35.43 16.33 22.11
C ILE A 116 35.47 15.11 21.19
N THR A 117 34.46 14.24 21.26
CA THR A 117 34.35 13.01 20.47
C THR A 117 34.17 13.35 18.99
N TYR A 118 33.25 14.28 18.67
CA TYR A 118 32.95 14.65 17.28
C TYR A 118 33.99 15.57 16.63
N ASN A 119 34.83 16.22 17.43
CA ASN A 119 35.93 17.07 16.96
C ASN A 119 37.30 16.41 17.06
N ASN A 120 37.36 15.12 17.40
CA ASN A 120 38.58 14.33 17.39
C ASN A 120 39.19 14.32 15.96
N SER A 121 40.51 14.44 15.85
CA SER A 121 41.20 14.57 14.56
C SER A 121 40.92 13.40 13.62
N LYS A 122 40.89 12.16 14.12
CA LYS A 122 40.58 10.97 13.31
C LYS A 122 39.12 10.89 12.91
N VAL A 123 38.21 11.36 13.76
CA VAL A 123 36.77 11.42 13.45
C VAL A 123 36.50 12.43 12.32
N VAL A 124 37.22 13.55 12.31
CA VAL A 124 37.20 14.52 11.21
C VAL A 124 37.83 13.91 9.95
N GLU A 125 39.00 13.29 10.08
CA GLU A 125 39.71 12.64 8.96
C GLU A 125 38.87 11.56 8.28
N TYR A 126 38.11 10.77 9.05
CA TYR A 126 37.25 9.70 8.55
C TYR A 126 35.95 10.22 7.91
N GLY A 127 35.68 11.52 7.97
CA GLY A 127 34.50 12.14 7.38
C GLY A 127 33.22 12.04 8.22
N PHE A 128 33.28 11.44 9.43
CA PHE A 128 32.08 11.27 10.26
C PHE A 128 31.47 12.62 10.68
N ARG A 129 32.32 13.64 10.92
CA ARG A 129 31.84 15.00 11.22
C ARG A 129 31.04 15.60 10.05
N ASN A 130 31.35 15.23 8.80
CA ASN A 130 30.61 15.69 7.63
C ASN A 130 29.18 15.16 7.65
N LEU A 131 28.97 13.93 8.13
CA LEU A 131 27.65 13.37 8.37
C LEU A 131 26.86 14.19 9.39
N ILE A 132 27.46 14.51 10.53
CA ILE A 132 26.80 15.35 11.54
C ILE A 132 26.46 16.73 10.95
N PHE A 133 27.39 17.36 10.23
CA PHE A 133 27.18 18.68 9.62
C PHE A 133 26.11 18.65 8.53
N HIS A 134 26.06 17.59 7.72
CA HIS A 134 25.00 17.37 6.75
C HIS A 134 23.61 17.32 7.42
N VAL A 135 23.52 16.60 8.55
CA VAL A 135 22.29 16.48 9.35
C VAL A 135 21.90 17.80 10.00
N LEU A 136 22.86 18.53 10.60
CA LEU A 136 22.61 19.86 11.17
C LEU A 136 22.07 20.82 10.10
N ASN A 137 22.66 20.82 8.91
CA ASN A 137 22.22 21.63 7.77
C ASN A 137 20.86 21.20 7.20
N ALA A 138 20.41 19.99 7.51
CA ALA A 138 19.06 19.50 7.21
C ALA A 138 18.00 20.18 8.09
N GLY A 139 18.39 20.87 9.15
CA GLY A 139 17.48 21.35 10.20
C GLY A 139 17.07 20.20 11.11
N ILE A 140 17.84 20.00 12.18
CA ILE A 140 17.53 19.07 13.27
C ILE A 140 17.24 19.87 14.54
N PHE A 141 16.40 19.32 15.41
CA PHE A 141 16.13 19.82 16.75
C PHE A 141 16.24 18.68 17.75
N CYS A 142 16.47 18.99 19.02
CA CYS A 142 16.56 17.99 20.07
C CYS A 142 15.21 17.74 20.76
N ARG A 143 15.08 16.56 21.36
CA ARG A 143 13.92 16.14 22.13
C ARG A 143 14.32 15.71 23.54
N ALA A 144 13.97 16.55 24.51
CA ALA A 144 14.11 16.31 25.93
C ALA A 144 12.77 15.80 26.52
N ALA A 145 12.51 14.49 26.41
CA ALA A 145 11.19 13.95 26.70
C ALA A 145 10.75 14.21 28.16
N ASN A 146 9.48 14.58 28.33
CA ASN A 146 8.82 14.73 29.64
C ASN A 146 8.00 13.49 30.04
N ASN A 147 7.74 12.60 29.09
CA ASN A 147 7.00 11.36 29.32
C ASN A 147 7.45 10.24 28.37
N ARG A 148 6.97 9.02 28.64
CA ARG A 148 7.35 7.83 27.89
C ARG A 148 6.87 7.83 26.42
N ARG A 149 5.71 8.42 26.13
CA ARG A 149 5.17 8.52 24.75
C ARG A 149 6.10 9.37 23.89
N GLN A 150 6.52 10.52 24.42
CA GLN A 150 7.50 11.39 23.78
C GLN A 150 8.86 10.72 23.66
N ALA A 151 9.32 10.00 24.69
CA ALA A 151 10.63 9.36 24.68
C ALA A 151 10.78 8.27 23.61
N ASN A 152 9.71 7.51 23.34
CA ASN A 152 9.73 6.35 22.42
C ASN A 152 9.21 6.65 21.02
N TYR A 153 8.58 7.79 20.80
CA TYR A 153 8.20 8.16 19.44
C TYR A 153 9.45 8.28 18.56
N TRP A 154 9.40 7.81 17.33
CA TRP A 154 10.56 7.85 16.44
C TRP A 154 10.10 8.05 15.01
N SER A 155 10.46 9.18 14.41
CA SER A 155 10.17 9.50 13.00
C SER A 155 11.25 10.47 12.50
N PRO A 156 12.48 9.96 12.26
CA PRO A 156 13.58 10.76 11.76
C PRO A 156 13.22 11.33 10.38
N GLY A 157 13.53 12.61 10.19
CA GLY A 157 13.12 13.38 9.00
C GLY A 157 11.93 14.31 9.23
N LEU A 158 11.06 14.03 10.20
CA LEU A 158 9.87 14.82 10.55
C LEU A 158 9.92 15.34 12.00
N ASN A 159 8.87 15.17 12.80
CA ASN A 159 8.76 15.72 14.16
C ASN A 159 9.38 14.84 15.26
N GLY A 160 10.10 13.76 14.91
CA GLY A 160 10.77 12.90 15.89
C GLY A 160 11.80 13.64 16.75
N GLY A 161 12.65 14.47 16.14
CA GLY A 161 13.76 15.14 16.81
C GLY A 161 14.83 14.17 17.35
N LEU A 162 16.02 14.70 17.62
CA LEU A 162 17.12 13.92 18.19
C LEU A 162 16.90 13.68 19.69
N PRO A 163 16.68 12.44 20.16
CA PRO A 163 16.39 12.18 21.55
C PRO A 163 17.62 12.39 22.41
N LEU A 164 17.46 13.08 23.54
CA LEU A 164 18.54 13.30 24.50
C LEU A 164 18.60 12.15 25.51
N THR A 165 19.10 11.01 25.04
CA THR A 165 19.15 9.76 25.82
C THR A 165 20.43 9.67 26.68
N VAL A 166 20.25 9.57 28.00
CA VAL A 166 21.37 9.40 28.95
C VAL A 166 21.96 7.99 28.84
N LYS A 167 23.29 7.89 28.89
CA LYS A 167 24.04 6.63 29.04
C LYS A 167 24.98 6.69 30.27
N GLY A 168 25.61 5.55 30.56
CA GLY A 168 26.47 5.39 31.75
C GLY A 168 27.76 6.22 31.71
N ASP A 169 28.27 6.51 30.52
CA ASP A 169 29.57 7.16 30.30
C ASP A 169 29.53 8.06 29.03
N PRO A 170 30.47 9.01 28.88
CA PRO A 170 30.48 9.97 27.77
C PRO A 170 30.65 9.34 26.40
N ILE A 171 31.51 8.32 26.26
CA ILE A 171 31.76 7.66 24.97
C ILE A 171 30.50 6.93 24.54
N HIS A 172 29.85 6.20 25.45
CA HIS A 172 28.62 5.51 25.11
C HIS A 172 27.49 6.46 24.76
N GLN A 173 27.35 7.57 25.48
CA GLN A 173 26.37 8.60 25.16
C GLN A 173 26.60 9.16 23.75
N ASP A 174 27.84 9.53 23.42
CA ASP A 174 28.16 10.14 22.14
C ASP A 174 28.07 9.16 20.97
N THR A 175 28.46 7.90 21.15
CA THR A 175 28.27 6.87 20.11
C THR A 175 26.78 6.56 19.91
N PHE A 176 25.97 6.53 20.97
CA PHE A 176 24.52 6.34 20.84
C PHE A 176 23.85 7.53 20.15
N LEU A 177 24.26 8.76 20.46
CA LEU A 177 23.76 9.95 19.78
C LEU A 177 24.25 10.02 18.32
N ALA A 178 25.45 9.51 18.02
CA ALA A 178 25.99 9.40 16.68
C ALA A 178 25.21 8.40 15.81
N HIS A 179 24.77 7.29 16.40
CA HIS A 179 23.82 6.36 15.79
C HIS A 179 22.53 7.10 15.39
N ASP A 180 21.95 7.85 16.33
CA ASP A 180 20.73 8.60 16.08
C ASP A 180 20.93 9.69 15.01
N PHE A 181 22.08 10.39 14.97
CA PHE A 181 22.44 11.28 13.86
C PHE A 181 22.43 10.56 12.51
N GLY A 182 22.92 9.33 12.47
CA GLY A 182 22.90 8.48 11.27
C GLY A 182 21.50 8.33 10.69
N HIS A 183 20.48 8.12 11.53
CA HIS A 183 19.10 8.01 11.04
C HIS A 183 18.54 9.31 10.47
N PHE A 184 19.07 10.47 10.84
CA PHE A 184 18.71 11.73 10.19
C PHE A 184 19.48 11.98 8.88
N ALA A 185 20.58 11.26 8.65
CA ALA A 185 21.25 11.20 7.34
C ALA A 185 20.52 10.23 6.38
N ILE A 186 19.88 9.19 6.93
CA ILE A 186 19.00 8.25 6.22
C ILE A 186 17.58 8.33 6.82
N PRO A 187 16.86 9.46 6.65
CA PRO A 187 15.53 9.64 7.24
C PRO A 187 14.56 8.59 6.73
N ASP A 188 13.52 8.32 7.52
CA ASP A 188 12.51 7.33 7.14
C ASP A 188 11.72 7.81 5.91
N LEU A 189 11.36 6.88 5.03
CA LEU A 189 10.44 7.18 3.94
C LEU A 189 9.07 7.58 4.49
N VAL A 190 8.48 8.63 3.93
CA VAL A 190 7.15 9.11 4.34
C VAL A 190 6.06 8.30 3.65
N PHE A 191 5.20 7.66 4.45
CA PHE A 191 3.96 7.06 3.96
C PHE A 191 2.91 8.15 3.74
N ILE A 192 2.27 8.15 2.57
CA ILE A 192 1.33 9.21 2.15
C ILE A 192 -0.09 8.67 1.88
N GLY A 193 -0.40 7.49 2.40
CA GLY A 193 -1.72 6.85 2.29
C GLY A 193 -1.81 5.75 1.24
N THR A 194 -0.77 5.52 0.43
CA THR A 194 -0.72 4.41 -0.52
C THR A 194 -0.25 3.12 0.14
N ASP A 195 -1.13 2.10 0.20
CA ASP A 195 -0.75 0.74 0.63
C ASP A 195 -0.61 -0.22 -0.56
N SER A 196 0.51 -0.94 -0.58
CA SER A 196 0.70 -2.11 -1.43
C SER A 196 1.82 -2.99 -0.85
N ILE A 197 1.95 -4.22 -1.38
CA ILE A 197 3.08 -5.09 -1.04
C ILE A 197 4.43 -4.40 -1.26
N LEU A 198 4.59 -3.63 -2.35
CA LEU A 198 5.84 -2.93 -2.64
C LEU A 198 6.08 -1.79 -1.65
N HIS A 199 5.03 -1.06 -1.24
CA HIS A 199 5.16 0.02 -0.26
C HIS A 199 5.60 -0.52 1.09
N ARG A 200 4.98 -1.62 1.54
CA ARG A 200 5.36 -2.30 2.77
C ARG A 200 6.79 -2.82 2.72
N ARG A 201 7.17 -3.49 1.62
CA ARG A 201 8.52 -4.02 1.43
C ARG A 201 9.56 -2.89 1.43
N ALA A 202 9.30 -1.80 0.69
CA ALA A 202 10.21 -0.65 0.62
C ALA A 202 10.40 0.01 1.98
N TYR A 203 9.31 0.32 2.69
CA TYR A 203 9.38 0.96 4.00
C TYR A 203 10.15 0.13 5.01
N ILE A 204 9.83 -1.17 5.12
CA ILE A 204 10.49 -2.06 6.08
C ILE A 204 11.97 -2.25 5.71
N ALA A 205 12.28 -2.56 4.44
CA ALA A 205 13.68 -2.72 4.01
C ALA A 205 14.49 -1.45 4.22
N TRP A 206 13.96 -0.27 3.86
CA TRP A 206 14.64 1.01 4.06
C TRP A 206 14.98 1.26 5.53
N ARG A 207 13.99 1.10 6.43
CA ARG A 207 14.17 1.25 7.88
C ARG A 207 15.22 0.30 8.44
N MET A 208 15.14 -0.97 8.07
CA MET A 208 16.06 -2.00 8.58
C MET A 208 17.48 -1.82 8.03
N VAL A 209 17.64 -1.42 6.76
CA VAL A 209 18.94 -1.04 6.19
C VAL A 209 19.48 0.22 6.87
N SER A 210 18.63 1.20 7.18
CA SER A 210 19.02 2.39 7.95
C SER A 210 19.57 2.00 9.33
N GLU A 211 18.88 1.14 10.08
CA GLU A 211 19.39 0.62 11.37
C GLU A 211 20.75 -0.09 11.23
N ALA A 212 20.86 -1.05 10.30
CA ALA A 212 22.11 -1.77 10.08
C ALA A 212 23.26 -0.84 9.64
N THR A 213 22.96 0.18 8.84
CA THR A 213 23.96 1.15 8.37
C THR A 213 24.42 2.08 9.48
N THR A 214 23.48 2.63 10.25
CA THR A 214 23.77 3.59 11.32
C THR A 214 24.51 2.95 12.49
N MET A 215 24.21 1.69 12.80
CA MET A 215 25.03 0.88 13.72
C MET A 215 26.48 0.75 13.26
N ALA A 216 26.74 0.42 12.00
CA ALA A 216 28.12 0.30 11.50
C ALA A 216 28.84 1.67 11.48
N LEU A 217 28.13 2.75 11.12
CA LEU A 217 28.67 4.10 11.15
C LEU A 217 29.07 4.52 12.59
N ALA A 218 28.22 4.28 13.58
CA ALA A 218 28.45 4.70 14.94
C ALA A 218 29.41 3.75 15.70
N ASP A 219 29.13 2.45 15.68
CA ASP A 219 29.84 1.49 16.52
C ASP A 219 31.06 0.85 15.86
N MET A 220 31.27 1.05 14.56
CA MET A 220 32.49 0.61 13.87
C MET A 220 33.31 1.81 13.38
N LEU A 221 32.79 2.65 12.47
CA LEU A 221 33.57 3.76 11.89
C LEU A 221 33.97 4.83 12.92
N LEU A 222 33.02 5.35 13.70
CA LEU A 222 33.31 6.34 14.74
C LEU A 222 34.16 5.73 15.87
N VAL A 223 33.83 4.52 16.32
CA VAL A 223 34.62 3.85 17.37
C VAL A 223 36.05 3.59 16.92
N ASP A 224 36.27 3.13 15.68
CA ASP A 224 37.62 2.91 15.15
C ASP A 224 38.43 4.21 15.11
N ALA A 225 37.81 5.31 14.69
CA ALA A 225 38.47 6.62 14.72
C ALA A 225 38.92 7.01 16.14
N LEU A 226 38.10 6.75 17.17
CA LEU A 226 38.45 7.01 18.57
C LEU A 226 39.60 6.13 19.04
N VAL A 227 39.57 4.83 18.72
CA VAL A 227 40.66 3.88 19.03
C VAL A 227 41.97 4.34 18.39
N LYS A 228 41.95 4.69 17.10
CA LYS A 228 43.12 5.14 16.34
C LYS A 228 43.67 6.48 16.80
N SER A 229 42.83 7.30 17.44
CA SER A 229 43.25 8.55 18.06
C SER A 229 43.83 8.37 19.47
N GLY A 230 43.85 7.15 20.01
CA GLY A 230 44.41 6.85 21.32
C GLY A 230 43.48 7.19 22.51
N VAL A 231 42.16 7.23 22.30
CA VAL A 231 41.20 7.41 23.41
C VAL A 231 41.26 6.19 24.32
N GLU A 232 41.56 6.38 25.60
CA GLU A 232 41.56 5.33 26.61
C GLU A 232 40.12 4.97 27.01
N TYR A 233 39.60 3.87 26.45
CA TYR A 233 38.28 3.34 26.78
C TYR A 233 38.23 1.82 26.53
N ASP A 234 37.41 1.11 27.31
CA ASP A 234 37.18 -0.33 27.11
C ASP A 234 36.17 -0.55 25.98
N PHE A 235 36.69 -0.58 24.76
CA PHE A 235 35.89 -0.74 23.54
C PHE A 235 35.33 -2.16 23.35
N ASP A 236 35.81 -3.16 24.11
CA ASP A 236 35.23 -4.51 24.04
C ASP A 236 33.79 -4.55 24.61
N LYS A 237 33.41 -3.54 25.41
CA LYS A 237 32.01 -3.34 25.84
C LYS A 237 31.08 -2.93 24.68
N ARG A 238 31.61 -2.40 23.58
CA ARG A 238 30.84 -2.11 22.36
C ARG A 238 30.75 -3.39 21.53
N ARG A 239 29.78 -4.25 21.85
CA ARG A 239 29.68 -5.66 21.38
C ARG A 239 29.90 -5.92 19.88
N ILE A 240 29.76 -4.92 19.02
CA ILE A 240 29.99 -5.00 17.56
C ILE A 240 31.42 -4.60 17.13
N TYR A 241 32.13 -3.77 17.88
CA TYR A 241 33.50 -3.35 17.54
C TYR A 241 34.53 -4.49 17.58
N PRO A 242 34.49 -5.44 18.55
CA PRO A 242 35.34 -6.62 18.52
C PRO A 242 35.21 -7.41 17.22
N LEU A 243 34.00 -7.51 16.66
CA LEU A 243 33.80 -8.15 15.36
C LEU A 243 34.52 -7.37 14.26
N PHE A 244 34.35 -6.04 14.18
CA PHE A 244 35.04 -5.21 13.19
C PHE A 244 36.57 -5.35 13.26
N ARG A 245 37.14 -5.35 14.47
CA ARG A 245 38.58 -5.54 14.69
C ARG A 245 39.09 -6.85 14.07
N ASP A 246 38.28 -7.90 14.12
CA ASP A 246 38.63 -9.23 13.60
C ASP A 246 38.43 -9.37 12.09
N LEU A 247 37.73 -8.44 11.42
CA LEU A 247 37.52 -8.46 9.95
C LEU A 247 38.79 -8.11 9.15
N HIS A 248 39.87 -7.69 9.82
CA HIS A 248 41.12 -7.26 9.21
C HIS A 248 40.97 -6.14 8.16
N LEU A 249 39.92 -5.32 8.30
CA LEU A 249 39.71 -4.11 7.51
C LEU A 249 40.29 -2.88 8.25
N THR A 250 40.61 -1.84 7.49
CA THR A 250 41.07 -0.57 8.05
C THR A 250 40.39 0.61 7.36
N PHE A 251 40.16 1.68 8.13
CA PHE A 251 39.67 2.96 7.63
C PHE A 251 40.78 4.02 7.52
N ASP A 252 42.04 3.66 7.82
CA ASP A 252 43.16 4.60 7.80
C ASP A 252 43.52 5.07 6.38
N ASP A 253 43.33 4.24 5.36
CA ASP A 253 43.60 4.60 3.96
C ASP A 253 42.37 5.27 3.33
N SER A 254 42.48 6.57 3.05
CA SER A 254 41.39 7.35 2.43
C SER A 254 40.96 6.82 1.07
N LYS A 255 41.81 6.08 0.33
CA LYS A 255 41.45 5.52 -0.98
C LYS A 255 40.54 4.31 -0.90
N THR A 256 40.66 3.52 0.17
CA THR A 256 39.91 2.26 0.35
C THR A 256 38.88 2.32 1.46
N ARG A 257 38.89 3.39 2.28
CA ARG A 257 37.98 3.59 3.42
C ARG A 257 36.51 3.40 3.07
N ILE A 258 36.02 4.08 2.04
CA ILE A 258 34.60 4.04 1.66
C ILE A 258 34.19 2.66 1.16
N ASP A 259 35.07 1.99 0.41
CA ASP A 259 34.81 0.62 -0.06
C ASP A 259 34.85 -0.38 1.09
N ASN A 260 35.78 -0.25 2.03
CA ASN A 260 35.81 -1.05 3.26
C ASN A 260 34.55 -0.82 4.10
N LEU A 261 34.09 0.43 4.21
CA LEU A 261 32.86 0.76 4.91
C LEU A 261 31.64 0.13 4.20
N LYS A 262 31.57 0.21 2.87
CA LYS A 262 30.53 -0.45 2.07
C LYS A 262 30.52 -1.96 2.33
N ARG A 263 31.68 -2.61 2.33
CA ARG A 263 31.82 -4.06 2.61
C ARG A 263 31.32 -4.43 4.00
N VAL A 264 31.65 -3.63 5.02
CA VAL A 264 31.23 -3.87 6.40
C VAL A 264 29.73 -3.68 6.57
N ILE A 265 29.16 -2.59 6.03
CA ILE A 265 27.71 -2.37 6.07
C ILE A 265 26.99 -3.47 5.28
N HIS A 266 27.55 -3.89 4.14
CA HIS A 266 27.00 -4.97 3.34
C HIS A 266 26.89 -6.27 4.14
N ALA A 267 27.96 -6.69 4.79
CA ALA A 267 27.93 -7.84 5.69
C ALA A 267 26.91 -7.65 6.84
N ASN A 268 26.84 -6.44 7.41
CA ASN A 268 25.93 -6.16 8.51
C ASN A 268 24.46 -6.26 8.08
N TYR A 269 24.03 -5.58 7.02
CA TYR A 269 22.62 -5.64 6.62
C TYR A 269 22.24 -7.03 6.10
N LYS A 270 23.14 -7.76 5.42
CA LYS A 270 22.88 -9.15 5.00
C LYS A 270 22.56 -10.04 6.20
N TYR A 271 23.36 -9.92 7.26
CA TYR A 271 23.07 -10.65 8.49
C TYR A 271 21.77 -10.16 9.14
N CYS A 272 21.64 -8.85 9.36
CA CYS A 272 20.55 -8.27 10.15
C CYS A 272 19.19 -8.42 9.48
N LEU A 273 19.12 -8.41 8.14
CA LEU A 273 17.88 -8.50 7.38
C LEU A 273 17.62 -9.89 6.83
N MET A 274 18.62 -10.76 6.66
CA MET A 274 18.46 -12.07 6.01
C MET A 274 18.96 -13.25 6.84
N GLY A 275 19.61 -12.99 7.98
CA GLY A 275 20.30 -14.00 8.77
C GLY A 275 21.57 -14.54 8.11
N ASP A 276 22.02 -13.94 7.00
CA ASP A 276 23.18 -14.40 6.23
C ASP A 276 24.48 -13.83 6.79
N ASP A 277 25.26 -14.68 7.46
CA ASP A 277 26.58 -14.34 8.01
C ASP A 277 27.75 -14.67 7.07
N SER A 278 27.49 -15.16 5.85
CA SER A 278 28.55 -15.61 4.92
C SER A 278 29.56 -14.52 4.59
N PHE A 279 29.12 -13.27 4.44
CA PHE A 279 29.98 -12.12 4.17
C PHE A 279 30.91 -11.79 5.34
N TYR A 280 30.45 -11.95 6.59
CA TYR A 280 31.35 -11.84 7.74
C TYR A 280 32.36 -12.97 7.77
N VAL A 281 31.90 -14.21 7.53
CA VAL A 281 32.75 -15.40 7.53
C VAL A 281 33.86 -15.31 6.49
N GLU A 282 33.58 -14.76 5.31
CA GLU A 282 34.58 -14.54 4.25
C GLU A 282 35.70 -13.59 4.69
N MET A 283 35.38 -12.60 5.52
CA MET A 283 36.36 -11.61 6.02
C MET A 283 37.09 -12.06 7.29
N LEU A 284 36.65 -13.13 7.94
CA LEU A 284 37.20 -13.62 9.22
C LEU A 284 38.21 -14.76 9.00
N SER A 285 39.43 -14.59 9.52
CA SER A 285 40.48 -15.62 9.42
C SER A 285 40.10 -16.98 10.03
N ALA A 286 39.28 -17.00 11.09
CA ALA A 286 38.80 -18.22 11.76
C ALA A 286 37.39 -18.65 11.30
N GLY A 287 36.82 -17.97 10.30
CA GLY A 287 35.49 -18.25 9.78
C GLY A 287 34.36 -18.15 10.83
N ARG A 288 33.40 -19.08 10.78
CA ARG A 288 32.16 -19.08 11.59
C ARG A 288 32.38 -19.22 13.09
N ASP A 289 33.48 -19.83 13.52
CA ASP A 289 33.76 -20.12 14.93
C ASP A 289 34.43 -18.95 15.67
N THR A 290 34.52 -17.77 15.02
CA THR A 290 35.09 -16.57 15.63
C THR A 290 34.24 -16.10 16.83
N PRO A 291 34.80 -15.99 18.05
CA PRO A 291 34.04 -15.62 19.25
C PRO A 291 33.32 -14.27 19.15
N SER A 292 33.92 -13.28 18.48
CA SER A 292 33.31 -11.96 18.28
C SER A 292 32.06 -12.01 17.41
N LEU A 293 32.02 -12.89 16.40
CA LEU A 293 30.82 -13.13 15.59
C LEU A 293 29.72 -13.79 16.41
N ILE A 294 30.04 -14.77 17.26
CA ILE A 294 29.06 -15.45 18.13
C ILE A 294 28.39 -14.46 19.10
N GLU A 295 29.19 -13.63 19.78
CA GLU A 295 28.66 -12.64 20.72
C GLU A 295 27.89 -11.51 20.02
N PHE A 296 28.31 -11.12 18.82
CA PHE A 296 27.54 -10.22 17.96
C PHE A 296 26.15 -10.80 17.66
N LYS A 297 26.08 -12.03 17.13
CA LYS A 297 24.82 -12.72 16.79
C LYS A 297 23.90 -12.83 18.01
N LYS A 298 24.46 -13.21 19.16
CA LYS A 298 23.73 -13.32 20.44
C LYS A 298 23.11 -12.01 20.90
N LYS A 299 23.79 -10.87 20.69
CA LYS A 299 23.24 -9.55 21.05
C LYS A 299 22.23 -9.05 20.03
N PHE A 300 22.56 -9.14 18.74
CA PHE A 300 21.86 -8.37 17.71
C PHE A 300 20.76 -9.15 17.01
N CYS A 301 20.76 -10.50 17.02
CA CYS A 301 19.62 -11.26 16.51
C CYS A 301 18.29 -10.88 17.22
N PRO A 302 18.19 -10.92 18.57
CA PRO A 302 16.99 -10.45 19.27
C PRO A 302 16.59 -9.01 18.93
N PHE A 303 17.59 -8.14 18.77
CA PHE A 303 17.39 -6.72 18.47
C PHE A 303 16.70 -6.53 17.12
N PHE A 304 17.25 -7.11 16.06
CA PHE A 304 16.70 -6.97 14.72
C PHE A 304 15.36 -7.69 14.53
N VAL A 305 15.10 -8.79 15.26
CA VAL A 305 13.77 -9.43 15.26
C VAL A 305 12.69 -8.50 15.81
N GLU A 306 12.97 -7.83 16.93
CA GLU A 306 12.03 -6.86 17.51
C GLU A 306 11.91 -5.59 16.66
N ASP A 307 12.98 -5.13 16.01
CA ASP A 307 12.91 -3.99 15.10
C ASP A 307 12.10 -4.29 13.83
N PHE A 308 12.15 -5.52 13.32
CA PHE A 308 11.23 -5.98 12.28
C PHE A 308 9.78 -5.88 12.75
N ARG A 309 9.47 -6.37 13.95
CA ARG A 309 8.12 -6.32 14.54
C ARG A 309 7.66 -4.89 14.75
N TRP A 310 8.53 -4.03 15.27
CA TRP A 310 8.26 -2.61 15.50
C TRP A 310 7.99 -1.87 14.20
N THR A 311 8.84 -2.06 13.18
CA THR A 311 8.70 -1.41 11.88
C THR A 311 7.46 -1.88 11.15
N GLU A 312 7.17 -3.19 11.19
CA GLU A 312 5.95 -3.75 10.62
C GLU A 312 4.70 -3.17 11.29
N HIS A 313 4.69 -3.05 12.62
CA HIS A 313 3.56 -2.47 13.36
C HIS A 313 3.35 -0.99 13.02
N ASN A 314 4.43 -0.20 12.92
CA ASN A 314 4.31 1.21 12.54
C ASN A 314 3.70 1.35 11.13
N TYR A 315 4.14 0.52 10.18
CA TYR A 315 3.55 0.52 8.84
C TYR A 315 2.06 0.17 8.88
N GLU A 316 1.67 -0.85 9.64
CA GLU A 316 0.26 -1.22 9.80
C GLU A 316 -0.58 -0.11 10.43
N ASN A 317 -0.03 0.59 11.44
CA ASN A 317 -0.71 1.73 12.06
C ASN A 317 -0.97 2.84 11.04
N MET A 318 0.03 3.15 10.20
CA MET A 318 -0.13 4.14 9.13
C MET A 318 -1.14 3.69 8.07
N VAL A 319 -1.13 2.40 7.66
CA VAL A 319 -2.13 1.86 6.73
C VAL A 319 -3.55 1.97 7.26
N ASN A 320 -3.75 1.68 8.55
CA ASN A 320 -5.07 1.84 9.19
C ASN A 320 -5.56 3.31 9.21
N ARG A 321 -4.66 4.27 9.01
CA ARG A 321 -4.91 5.72 8.97
C ARG A 321 -4.65 6.32 7.58
N CYS A 322 -4.65 5.52 6.52
CA CYS A 322 -4.22 5.94 5.18
C CYS A 322 -4.99 7.18 4.66
N GLU A 323 -6.29 7.27 4.89
CA GLU A 323 -7.11 8.42 4.49
C GLU A 323 -6.73 9.70 5.25
N GLU A 324 -6.48 9.59 6.57
CA GLU A 324 -6.00 10.71 7.39
C GLU A 324 -4.65 11.21 6.89
N ILE A 325 -3.73 10.28 6.66
CA ILE A 325 -2.36 10.57 6.21
C ILE A 325 -2.35 11.15 4.79
N SER A 326 -3.21 10.66 3.89
CA SER A 326 -3.33 11.19 2.53
C SER A 326 -3.83 12.64 2.55
N ARG A 327 -4.86 12.95 3.36
CA ARG A 327 -5.33 14.33 3.58
C ARG A 327 -4.22 15.20 4.16
N TRP A 328 -3.55 14.74 5.21
CA TRP A 328 -2.43 15.46 5.82
C TRP A 328 -1.33 15.78 4.81
N TRP A 329 -0.91 14.79 4.03
CA TRP A 329 0.11 15.01 3.02
C TRP A 329 -0.33 16.09 2.04
N SER A 330 -1.55 16.01 1.49
CA SER A 330 -2.09 17.04 0.61
C SER A 330 -2.11 18.42 1.27
N ASP A 331 -2.57 18.50 2.52
CA ASP A 331 -2.75 19.71 3.30
C ASP A 331 -1.43 20.50 3.49
N ILE A 332 -0.30 19.81 3.65
CA ILE A 332 1.01 20.45 3.91
C ILE A 332 1.82 20.73 2.64
N GLU A 333 1.28 20.47 1.45
CA GLU A 333 1.95 20.74 0.17
C GLU A 333 2.60 22.15 0.11
N PRO A 334 1.94 23.24 0.53
CA PRO A 334 2.50 24.58 0.38
C PRO A 334 3.78 24.81 1.18
N ILE A 335 4.01 24.06 2.26
CA ILE A 335 5.15 24.26 3.16
C ILE A 335 6.21 23.16 3.05
N ARG A 336 5.83 21.93 2.66
CA ARG A 336 6.81 20.82 2.58
C ARG A 336 7.92 21.09 1.57
N LYS A 337 7.64 21.88 0.50
CA LYS A 337 8.63 22.31 -0.49
C LYS A 337 9.79 23.14 0.07
N PHE A 338 9.62 23.73 1.26
CA PHE A 338 10.68 24.49 1.94
C PHE A 338 11.70 23.61 2.64
N VAL A 339 11.35 22.36 2.90
CA VAL A 339 12.30 21.34 3.28
C VAL A 339 12.79 20.74 1.98
N ASP A 340 14.04 21.07 1.63
CA ASP A 340 14.83 20.50 0.53
C ASP A 340 14.27 19.16 0.06
N SER A 341 13.70 19.12 -1.15
CA SER A 341 12.89 17.99 -1.65
C SER A 341 13.65 16.67 -1.68
N GLU A 342 14.98 16.70 -1.61
CA GLU A 342 15.84 15.53 -1.46
C GLU A 342 15.76 14.85 -0.08
N ARG A 343 15.09 15.48 0.90
CA ARG A 343 15.17 15.09 2.33
C ARG A 343 13.87 14.61 2.97
N ILE A 344 12.70 14.89 2.39
CA ILE A 344 11.43 14.26 2.76
C ILE A 344 10.97 13.41 1.58
N GLU A 345 11.57 12.23 1.45
CA GLU A 345 11.29 11.30 0.35
C GLU A 345 10.10 10.42 0.75
N THR A 346 9.08 10.35 -0.10
CA THR A 346 7.92 9.48 0.13
C THR A 346 8.22 8.06 -0.36
N ILE A 347 7.46 7.08 0.13
CA ILE A 347 7.55 5.70 -0.39
C ILE A 347 7.19 5.68 -1.89
N ASP A 348 6.16 6.42 -2.29
CA ASP A 348 5.71 6.51 -3.69
C ASP A 348 6.81 7.10 -4.59
N ASP A 349 7.45 8.21 -4.19
CA ASP A 349 8.55 8.84 -4.94
C ASP A 349 9.75 7.90 -5.08
N PHE A 350 10.10 7.22 -3.97
CA PHE A 350 11.18 6.24 -3.94
C PHE A 350 10.91 5.06 -4.89
N LEU A 351 9.71 4.48 -4.82
CA LEU A 351 9.31 3.37 -5.69
C LEU A 351 9.22 3.78 -7.15
N ALA A 352 8.77 5.01 -7.45
CA ALA A 352 8.76 5.53 -8.82
C ALA A 352 10.18 5.65 -9.38
N ASP A 353 11.12 6.19 -8.61
CA ASP A 353 12.54 6.27 -8.99
C ASP A 353 13.15 4.87 -9.21
N MET A 354 12.88 3.94 -8.28
CA MET A 354 13.37 2.56 -8.37
C MET A 354 12.75 1.82 -9.56
N GLN A 355 11.46 2.02 -9.86
CA GLN A 355 10.81 1.43 -11.03
C GLN A 355 11.41 1.95 -12.35
N GLN A 356 11.84 3.21 -12.38
CA GLN A 356 12.47 3.82 -13.56
C GLN A 356 13.92 3.35 -13.74
N LYS A 357 14.71 3.31 -12.66
CA LYS A 357 16.16 3.03 -12.72
C LYS A 357 16.51 1.55 -12.56
N ASN A 358 15.73 0.81 -11.79
CA ASN A 358 15.96 -0.60 -11.45
C ASN A 358 14.67 -1.45 -11.59
N PRO A 359 14.03 -1.48 -12.77
CA PRO A 359 12.74 -2.17 -12.97
C PRO A 359 12.81 -3.67 -12.66
N GLU A 360 13.97 -4.31 -12.86
CA GLU A 360 14.18 -5.73 -12.56
C GLU A 360 14.02 -6.01 -11.07
N ALA A 361 14.50 -5.13 -10.19
CA ALA A 361 14.43 -5.30 -8.74
C ALA A 361 12.99 -5.27 -8.21
N ILE A 362 12.11 -4.48 -8.81
CA ILE A 362 10.67 -4.44 -8.46
C ILE A 362 10.00 -5.79 -8.73
N THR A 363 10.39 -6.44 -9.82
CA THR A 363 9.85 -7.74 -10.25
C THR A 363 10.65 -8.95 -9.76
N GLY A 364 11.79 -8.70 -9.11
CA GLY A 364 12.76 -9.70 -8.68
C GLY A 364 12.43 -10.33 -7.34
N SER A 365 13.39 -11.11 -6.84
CA SER A 365 13.31 -11.76 -5.53
C SER A 365 13.30 -10.75 -4.37
N SER A 366 12.92 -11.19 -3.18
CA SER A 366 13.03 -10.37 -1.96
C SER A 366 14.47 -9.93 -1.68
N ILE A 367 15.44 -10.79 -1.99
CA ILE A 367 16.88 -10.52 -1.82
C ILE A 367 17.32 -9.40 -2.76
N GLU A 368 17.06 -9.54 -4.07
CA GLU A 368 17.44 -8.53 -5.07
C GLU A 368 16.83 -7.15 -4.76
N PHE A 369 15.59 -7.13 -4.26
CA PHE A 369 14.91 -5.91 -3.87
C PHE A 369 15.58 -5.22 -2.67
N ILE A 370 15.94 -5.97 -1.63
CA ILE A 370 16.62 -5.45 -0.44
C ILE A 370 18.03 -4.96 -0.81
N ASP A 371 18.77 -5.72 -1.62
CA ASP A 371 20.11 -5.37 -2.07
C ASP A 371 20.09 -4.06 -2.87
N THR A 372 19.11 -3.89 -3.74
CA THR A 372 18.95 -2.65 -4.51
C THR A 372 18.67 -1.45 -3.59
N ILE A 373 17.85 -1.62 -2.54
CA ILE A 373 17.60 -0.56 -1.54
C ILE A 373 18.90 -0.20 -0.80
N PHE A 374 19.72 -1.18 -0.43
CA PHE A 374 21.02 -0.91 0.18
C PHE A 374 21.93 -0.10 -0.74
N GLU A 375 22.07 -0.52 -2.00
CA GLU A 375 22.92 0.18 -2.98
C GLU A 375 22.45 1.63 -3.14
N ILE A 376 21.14 1.86 -3.23
CA ILE A 376 20.55 3.21 -3.29
C ILE A 376 20.88 4.02 -2.02
N ILE A 377 20.65 3.47 -0.82
CA ILE A 377 20.94 4.18 0.44
C ILE A 377 22.43 4.53 0.52
N PHE A 378 23.30 3.57 0.24
CA PHE A 378 24.75 3.78 0.35
C PHE A 378 25.23 4.84 -0.66
N ASP A 379 24.88 4.71 -1.93
CA ASP A 379 25.41 5.57 -2.99
C ASP A 379 24.72 6.94 -3.05
N ARG A 380 23.44 7.08 -2.65
CA ARG A 380 22.72 8.37 -2.64
C ARG A 380 22.78 9.12 -1.31
N LYS A 381 22.86 8.41 -0.17
CA LYS A 381 22.77 9.06 1.15
C LYS A 381 24.08 9.02 1.94
N ILE A 382 24.89 7.97 1.85
CA ILE A 382 26.10 7.83 2.69
C ILE A 382 27.38 8.24 1.98
N ARG A 383 27.72 7.61 0.85
CA ARG A 383 28.94 7.87 0.09
C ARG A 383 29.13 9.37 -0.20
N PRO A 384 28.13 10.11 -0.74
CA PRO A 384 28.33 11.52 -1.06
C PRO A 384 28.66 12.37 0.17
N ILE A 385 28.14 12.02 1.34
CA ILE A 385 28.39 12.76 2.58
C ILE A 385 29.82 12.56 3.08
N LEU A 386 30.32 11.33 2.98
CA LEU A 386 31.65 10.96 3.46
C LEU A 386 32.77 11.39 2.49
N ASP A 387 32.46 11.49 1.19
CA ASP A 387 33.39 11.97 0.15
C ASP A 387 33.56 13.49 0.13
N LEU A 388 32.66 14.25 0.77
CA LEU A 388 32.74 15.71 0.80
C LEU A 388 33.97 16.21 1.59
N GLU A 389 34.63 17.23 1.05
CA GLU A 389 35.42 18.14 1.88
C GLU A 389 34.47 18.90 2.82
N SER A 390 34.84 18.99 4.09
CA SER A 390 33.92 19.28 5.20
C SER A 390 32.86 20.35 4.89
N PRO A 391 31.56 20.00 4.83
CA PRO A 391 30.53 20.93 4.35
C PRO A 391 30.37 22.09 5.34
N PRO A 392 30.29 23.34 4.88
CA PRO A 392 30.11 24.48 5.78
C PRO A 392 28.76 24.38 6.49
N LEU A 393 28.74 24.71 7.78
CA LEU A 393 27.49 24.86 8.52
C LEU A 393 26.72 26.06 7.97
N LEU A 394 25.41 25.88 7.76
CA LEU A 394 24.51 26.96 7.37
C LEU A 394 24.38 28.01 8.50
N GLU A 395 23.78 29.16 8.21
CA GLU A 395 23.43 30.12 9.26
C GLU A 395 22.42 29.51 10.26
N PRO A 396 22.53 29.80 11.57
CA PRO A 396 21.62 29.25 12.59
C PRO A 396 20.14 29.47 12.28
N SER A 397 19.77 30.64 11.75
CA SER A 397 18.39 30.97 11.35
C SER A 397 17.86 30.08 10.22
N LYS A 398 18.71 29.65 9.28
CA LYS A 398 18.34 28.71 8.21
C LYS A 398 18.13 27.30 8.76
N ARG A 399 18.99 26.85 9.69
CA ARG A 399 18.81 25.57 10.39
C ARG A 399 17.53 25.56 11.20
N LEU A 400 17.28 26.63 11.96
CA LEU A 400 16.06 26.84 12.74
C LEU A 400 14.82 26.74 11.87
N PHE A 401 14.80 27.47 10.75
CA PHE A 401 13.68 27.43 9.81
C PHE A 401 13.40 26.00 9.34
N LYS A 402 14.41 25.30 8.82
CA LYS A 402 14.26 23.91 8.35
C LYS A 402 13.78 22.96 9.46
N ALA A 403 14.35 23.07 10.66
CA ALA A 403 13.98 22.27 11.82
C ALA A 403 12.51 22.50 12.20
N PHE A 404 12.09 23.77 12.21
CA PHE A 404 10.72 24.15 12.53
C PHE A 404 9.71 23.69 11.47
N ILE A 405 10.02 23.83 10.17
CA ILE A 405 9.14 23.35 9.10
C ILE A 405 8.90 21.84 9.21
N LYS A 406 9.95 21.04 9.46
CA LYS A 406 9.80 19.57 9.64
C LYS A 406 8.90 19.24 10.81
N TRP A 407 9.11 19.91 11.94
CA TRP A 407 8.30 19.72 13.14
C TRP A 407 6.83 20.08 12.88
N ILE A 408 6.55 21.32 12.44
CA ILE A 408 5.16 21.79 12.27
C ILE A 408 4.43 21.04 11.14
N SER A 409 5.12 20.63 10.08
CA SER A 409 4.52 19.84 9.00
C SER A 409 3.90 18.56 9.55
N ALA A 410 4.61 17.82 10.41
CA ALA A 410 4.05 16.62 11.03
C ALA A 410 3.05 16.92 12.16
N GLN A 411 3.21 18.03 12.90
CA GLN A 411 2.18 18.44 13.88
C GLN A 411 0.83 18.67 13.23
N LEU A 412 0.80 19.26 12.03
CA LEU A 412 -0.45 19.57 11.32
C LEU A 412 -1.26 18.33 10.91
N ALA A 413 -0.72 17.11 10.99
CA ALA A 413 -1.48 15.89 10.77
C ALA A 413 -2.72 15.76 11.69
N ILE A 414 -2.68 16.35 12.89
CA ILE A 414 -3.83 16.39 13.78
C ILE A 414 -5.01 17.17 13.19
N THR A 415 -4.77 18.17 12.33
CA THR A 415 -5.84 18.91 11.65
C THR A 415 -6.57 18.02 10.64
N SER A 416 -5.88 17.06 10.02
CA SER A 416 -6.45 16.09 9.09
C SER A 416 -7.19 14.95 9.80
N LYS A 417 -6.80 14.62 11.05
CA LYS A 417 -7.57 13.73 11.94
C LYS A 417 -8.95 14.33 12.25
N PHE A 418 -8.98 15.59 12.65
CA PHE A 418 -10.20 16.30 13.04
C PHE A 418 -10.79 17.16 11.90
N HIS A 419 -10.56 16.78 10.64
CA HIS A 419 -10.96 17.54 9.44
C HIS A 419 -12.46 17.91 9.34
N PHE A 420 -13.32 17.28 10.16
CA PHE A 420 -14.75 17.59 10.24
C PHE A 420 -15.05 18.86 11.04
N LEU A 421 -14.05 19.47 11.70
CA LEU A 421 -14.16 20.75 12.38
C LEU A 421 -13.68 21.89 11.48
N SER A 422 -14.44 22.99 11.44
CA SER A 422 -14.03 24.23 10.74
C SER A 422 -12.71 24.80 11.27
N GLU A 423 -12.49 24.68 12.58
CA GLU A 423 -11.32 25.18 13.29
C GLU A 423 -10.03 24.49 12.79
N SER A 424 -10.11 23.22 12.39
CA SER A 424 -8.96 22.47 11.86
C SER A 424 -8.46 23.07 10.55
N GLU A 425 -9.38 23.41 9.65
CA GLU A 425 -9.04 24.07 8.39
C GLU A 425 -8.53 25.51 8.61
N GLU A 426 -9.20 26.28 9.46
CA GLU A 426 -8.79 27.67 9.76
C GLU A 426 -7.37 27.72 10.32
N VAL A 427 -7.08 26.90 11.33
CA VAL A 427 -5.76 26.85 12.00
C VAL A 427 -4.68 26.40 11.04
N ARG A 428 -4.92 25.32 10.28
CA ARG A 428 -4.01 24.83 9.25
C ARG A 428 -3.68 25.94 8.26
N ASN A 429 -4.69 26.56 7.67
CA ASN A 429 -4.52 27.60 6.65
C ASN A 429 -3.79 28.83 7.21
N LYS A 430 -4.10 29.23 8.45
CA LYS A 430 -3.43 30.34 9.13
C LYS A 430 -1.94 30.07 9.39
N ILE A 431 -1.60 28.88 9.87
CA ILE A 431 -0.21 28.46 10.10
C ILE A 431 0.56 28.39 8.78
N ILE A 432 -0.01 27.74 7.77
CA ILE A 432 0.58 27.61 6.43
C ILE A 432 0.81 28.99 5.81
N ALA A 433 -0.20 29.86 5.82
CA ALA A 433 -0.09 31.21 5.27
C ALA A 433 1.01 32.00 5.97
N HIS A 434 1.13 31.90 7.30
CA HIS A 434 2.18 32.57 8.05
C HIS A 434 3.57 32.04 7.69
N ILE A 435 3.73 30.72 7.59
CA ILE A 435 4.98 30.07 7.16
C ILE A 435 5.41 30.51 5.74
N CYS A 436 4.45 30.62 4.83
CA CYS A 436 4.72 31.06 3.46
C CYS A 436 5.23 32.51 3.38
N THR A 437 5.14 33.32 4.44
CA THR A 437 5.73 34.67 4.48
C THR A 437 7.25 34.68 4.72
N PHE A 438 7.85 33.52 5.05
CA PHE A 438 9.28 33.39 5.32
C PHE A 438 10.10 32.96 4.09
N THR A 439 9.51 32.98 2.89
CA THR A 439 10.26 32.80 1.64
C THR A 439 11.35 33.85 1.47
N ASP A 440 11.05 35.09 1.88
CA ASP A 440 11.88 36.28 1.61
C ASP A 440 12.53 36.86 2.88
N ARG A 441 12.34 36.24 4.05
CA ARG A 441 12.91 36.68 5.33
C ARG A 441 13.27 35.53 6.25
N LEU A 442 14.24 35.75 7.13
CA LEU A 442 14.66 34.75 8.12
C LEU A 442 13.63 34.61 9.26
N MET A 443 13.40 33.38 9.71
CA MET A 443 12.55 33.06 10.85
C MET A 443 13.27 33.31 12.17
N SER A 444 12.60 33.97 13.12
CA SER A 444 13.08 34.20 14.48
C SER A 444 12.42 33.26 15.49
N LEU A 445 12.95 33.22 16.73
CA LEU A 445 12.31 32.48 17.83
C LEU A 445 10.93 33.06 18.21
N ASP A 446 10.73 34.36 18.03
CA ASP A 446 9.43 35.00 18.27
C ASP A 446 8.39 34.56 17.23
N ASP A 447 8.81 34.36 15.98
CA ASP A 447 7.95 33.80 14.94
C ASP A 447 7.55 32.36 15.26
N VAL A 448 8.51 31.53 15.70
CA VAL A 448 8.26 30.16 16.19
C VAL A 448 7.25 30.18 17.33
N ALA A 449 7.43 31.05 18.34
CA ALA A 449 6.52 31.15 19.48
C ALA A 449 5.09 31.54 19.05
N LYS A 450 4.93 32.48 18.11
CA LYS A 450 3.62 32.89 17.59
C LYS A 450 2.90 31.75 16.88
N ILE A 451 3.59 30.99 16.03
CA ILE A 451 2.99 29.84 15.34
C ILE A 451 2.61 28.74 16.34
N ARG A 452 3.50 28.44 17.30
CA ARG A 452 3.21 27.46 18.36
C ARG A 452 1.99 27.86 19.18
N LEU A 453 1.84 29.14 19.53
CA LEU A 453 0.67 29.61 20.27
C LEU A 453 -0.64 29.37 19.50
N VAL A 454 -0.66 29.60 18.18
CA VAL A 454 -1.83 29.30 17.34
C VAL A 454 -2.17 27.81 17.38
N PHE A 455 -1.15 26.94 17.29
CA PHE A 455 -1.33 25.49 17.35
C PHE A 455 -1.77 25.00 18.74
N GLU A 456 -1.14 25.49 19.81
CA GLU A 456 -1.47 25.15 21.19
C GLU A 456 -2.91 25.59 21.56
N ASN A 457 -3.36 26.76 21.09
CA ASN A 457 -4.76 27.18 21.24
C ASN A 457 -5.75 26.24 20.54
N TYR A 458 -5.37 25.69 19.39
CA TYR A 458 -6.19 24.69 18.70
C TYR A 458 -6.27 23.38 19.48
N LEU A 459 -5.15 22.90 20.04
CA LEU A 459 -5.16 21.72 20.93
C LEU A 459 -6.05 21.94 22.15
N HIS A 460 -6.01 23.14 22.74
CA HIS A 460 -6.89 23.52 23.83
C HIS A 460 -8.37 23.42 23.43
N CYS A 461 -8.74 23.96 22.27
CA CYS A 461 -10.08 23.84 21.71
C CYS A 461 -10.52 22.37 21.52
N LEU A 462 -9.63 21.48 21.05
CA LEU A 462 -9.93 20.05 20.94
C LEU A 462 -10.17 19.39 22.31
N ALA A 463 -9.39 19.76 23.32
CA ALA A 463 -9.56 19.25 24.68
C ALA A 463 -10.87 19.74 25.30
N GLU A 464 -11.23 21.01 25.15
CA GLU A 464 -12.51 21.58 25.60
C GLU A 464 -13.71 20.88 24.95
N LYS A 465 -13.58 20.48 23.68
CA LYS A 465 -14.59 19.69 22.94
C LYS A 465 -14.61 18.20 23.32
N ASN A 466 -13.80 17.76 24.29
CA ASN A 466 -13.58 16.35 24.68
C ASN A 466 -13.18 15.44 23.49
N LEU A 467 -12.44 15.97 22.51
CA LEU A 467 -11.96 15.21 21.35
C LEU A 467 -10.55 14.64 21.53
N ILE A 468 -9.81 15.19 22.50
CA ILE A 468 -8.53 14.66 23.00
C ILE A 468 -8.51 14.80 24.53
N SER A 469 -7.63 14.04 25.21
CA SER A 469 -7.45 14.20 26.66
C SER A 469 -6.51 15.36 27.03
N HIS A 470 -6.48 15.79 28.29
CA HIS A 470 -5.52 16.82 28.75
C HIS A 470 -4.05 16.37 28.72
N ASP A 471 -3.79 15.06 28.82
CA ASP A 471 -2.47 14.46 28.58
C ASP A 471 -2.08 14.52 27.11
N ASP A 472 -3.05 14.30 26.21
CA ASP A 472 -2.85 14.44 24.77
C ASP A 472 -2.61 15.90 24.38
N GLU A 473 -3.40 16.85 24.89
CA GLU A 473 -3.18 18.29 24.73
C GLU A 473 -1.73 18.67 25.08
N HIS A 474 -1.26 18.27 26.26
CA HIS A 474 0.11 18.52 26.73
C HIS A 474 1.18 17.80 25.88
N THR A 475 0.93 16.55 25.51
CA THR A 475 1.88 15.75 24.73
C THR A 475 1.98 16.27 23.30
N TYR A 476 0.84 16.54 22.65
CA TYR A 476 0.74 16.97 21.26
C TYR A 476 1.22 18.40 21.03
N ALA A 477 1.20 19.26 22.05
CA ALA A 477 1.84 20.59 21.99
C ALA A 477 3.35 20.52 21.71
N GLU A 478 3.96 19.39 22.03
CA GLU A 478 5.35 19.08 21.71
C GLU A 478 5.41 18.10 20.54
N LEU A 479 4.65 17.01 20.57
CA LEU A 479 4.79 15.89 19.64
C LEU A 479 3.44 15.20 19.39
N TYR A 480 2.86 15.43 18.21
CA TYR A 480 1.76 14.63 17.68
C TYR A 480 2.29 13.40 16.91
N PRO A 481 1.90 12.16 17.28
CA PRO A 481 2.39 10.96 16.64
C PRO A 481 1.65 10.65 15.32
N LEU A 482 2.40 10.55 14.22
CA LEU A 482 1.88 10.07 12.93
C LEU A 482 1.45 8.60 12.94
N PHE A 483 1.98 7.83 13.88
CA PHE A 483 1.56 6.47 14.20
C PHE A 483 1.72 6.23 15.70
N ASP A 484 0.87 5.38 16.27
CA ASP A 484 0.87 5.16 17.72
C ASP A 484 2.18 4.50 18.21
N PRO A 485 2.72 4.90 19.38
CA PRO A 485 3.90 4.26 19.93
C PRO A 485 3.67 2.77 20.21
N PHE A 486 4.53 1.92 19.65
CA PHE A 486 4.57 0.48 19.91
C PHE A 486 5.78 0.10 20.76
N TYR A 487 5.58 -0.78 21.74
CA TYR A 487 6.62 -1.19 22.68
C TYR A 487 7.05 -2.63 22.43
N VAL A 488 8.33 -2.80 22.18
CA VAL A 488 9.01 -4.08 22.00
C VAL A 488 9.89 -4.41 23.20
N ASN A 489 10.29 -5.68 23.34
CA ASN A 489 11.14 -6.12 24.46
C ASN A 489 12.34 -6.89 23.93
N TYR A 490 13.53 -6.31 24.12
CA TYR A 490 14.82 -6.81 23.64
C TYR A 490 15.54 -7.75 24.63
N ASP A 491 15.05 -7.89 25.86
CA ASP A 491 15.76 -8.54 26.96
C ASP A 491 15.17 -9.92 27.35
N LYS A 492 14.35 -10.51 26.47
CA LYS A 492 13.89 -11.91 26.64
C LYS A 492 14.98 -12.91 26.27
N ASP A 493 14.76 -14.17 26.65
CA ASP A 493 15.63 -15.29 26.27
C ASP A 493 15.66 -15.49 24.76
N ILE A 494 16.81 -15.94 24.21
CA ILE A 494 16.99 -16.07 22.76
C ILE A 494 15.98 -17.02 22.10
N THR A 495 15.49 -18.03 22.83
CA THR A 495 14.45 -18.97 22.35
C THR A 495 13.09 -18.32 22.14
N HIS A 496 12.88 -17.10 22.64
CA HIS A 496 11.66 -16.33 22.41
C HIS A 496 11.58 -15.73 21.00
N TYR A 497 12.72 -15.52 20.35
CA TYR A 497 12.79 -14.80 19.09
C TYR A 497 12.77 -15.77 17.90
N GLU A 498 12.10 -15.36 16.83
CA GLU A 498 12.19 -16.03 15.53
C GLU A 498 13.61 -15.88 14.97
N ASP A 499 14.07 -16.81 14.12
CA ASP A 499 15.32 -16.60 13.39
C ASP A 499 15.17 -15.49 12.33
N LEU A 500 16.24 -14.73 12.08
CA LEU A 500 16.25 -13.59 11.16
C LEU A 500 15.84 -13.97 9.73
N SER A 501 16.27 -15.13 9.23
CA SER A 501 15.91 -15.59 7.89
C SER A 501 14.39 -15.85 7.79
N SER A 502 13.82 -16.45 8.83
CA SER A 502 12.40 -16.80 8.89
C SER A 502 11.50 -15.57 9.00
N ILE A 503 11.84 -14.61 9.87
CA ILE A 503 11.07 -13.36 9.98
C ILE A 503 11.19 -12.52 8.71
N SER A 504 12.37 -12.50 8.07
CA SER A 504 12.58 -11.81 6.80
C SER A 504 11.75 -12.41 5.68
N GLU A 505 11.81 -13.73 5.48
CA GLU A 505 11.01 -14.42 4.48
C GLU A 505 9.51 -14.17 4.71
N ARG A 506 9.05 -14.31 5.96
CA ARG A 506 7.67 -14.02 6.32
C ARG A 506 7.31 -12.58 5.97
N ILE A 507 8.07 -11.60 6.46
CA ILE A 507 7.75 -10.18 6.30
C ILE A 507 7.79 -9.76 4.84
N PHE A 508 8.78 -10.16 4.05
CA PHE A 508 8.89 -9.73 2.64
C PHE A 508 8.06 -10.58 1.68
N SER A 509 7.45 -11.68 2.13
CA SER A 509 6.57 -12.50 1.30
C SER A 509 5.24 -11.84 0.95
N ALA A 510 4.78 -12.09 -0.27
CA ALA A 510 3.42 -11.74 -0.70
C ALA A 510 2.34 -12.52 0.08
N GLU A 511 2.65 -13.75 0.47
CA GLU A 511 1.71 -14.61 1.18
C GLU A 511 1.38 -14.06 2.57
N HIS A 512 2.36 -13.60 3.34
CA HIS A 512 2.10 -13.00 4.66
C HIS A 512 1.28 -11.72 4.56
N TYR A 513 1.60 -10.84 3.61
CA TYR A 513 0.78 -9.65 3.33
C TYR A 513 -0.66 -10.03 2.97
N ARG A 514 -0.82 -11.07 2.15
CA ARG A 514 -2.14 -11.60 1.79
C ARG A 514 -2.90 -12.18 2.99
N GLN A 515 -2.23 -12.94 3.86
CA GLN A 515 -2.85 -13.45 5.08
C GLN A 515 -3.35 -12.32 5.98
N LYS A 516 -2.63 -11.20 6.08
CA LYS A 516 -3.09 -10.02 6.81
C LYS A 516 -4.34 -9.41 6.21
N GLN A 517 -4.38 -9.23 4.88
CA GLN A 517 -5.60 -8.78 4.20
C GLN A 517 -6.78 -9.72 4.49
N LEU A 518 -6.59 -11.04 4.43
CA LEU A 518 -7.64 -12.02 4.74
C LEU A 518 -8.12 -11.98 6.20
N VAL A 519 -7.23 -11.68 7.15
CA VAL A 519 -7.59 -11.47 8.56
C VAL A 519 -8.45 -10.21 8.72
N GLN A 520 -8.11 -9.12 8.03
CA GLN A 520 -8.93 -7.91 8.05
C GLN A 520 -10.29 -8.13 7.39
N THR A 521 -10.34 -8.88 6.27
CA THR A 521 -11.62 -9.28 5.66
C THR A 521 -12.46 -10.12 6.63
N THR A 522 -11.85 -11.07 7.33
CA THR A 522 -12.52 -11.86 8.38
C THR A 522 -13.15 -10.97 9.47
N ARG A 523 -12.45 -9.91 9.89
CA ARG A 523 -12.97 -8.94 10.87
C ARG A 523 -14.11 -8.12 10.30
N CYS A 524 -13.99 -7.61 9.06
CA CYS A 524 -15.03 -6.83 8.40
C CYS A 524 -16.33 -7.63 8.22
N ILE A 525 -16.22 -8.94 8.00
CA ILE A 525 -17.35 -9.84 7.79
C ILE A 525 -17.96 -10.32 9.12
N GLY A 526 -17.19 -10.28 10.21
CA GLY A 526 -17.63 -10.78 11.52
C GLY A 526 -17.66 -12.31 11.64
N ARG A 527 -17.06 -13.06 10.69
CA ARG A 527 -16.84 -14.51 10.82
C ARG A 527 -15.59 -15.00 10.07
N PRO A 528 -15.03 -16.16 10.45
CA PRO A 528 -13.95 -16.80 9.69
C PRO A 528 -14.32 -17.06 8.23
N LEU A 529 -13.36 -16.81 7.33
CA LEU A 529 -13.44 -17.17 5.91
C LEU A 529 -13.25 -18.67 5.70
N THR A 530 -14.09 -19.27 4.86
CA THR A 530 -13.89 -20.63 4.35
C THR A 530 -12.64 -20.72 3.45
N LEU A 531 -12.09 -21.91 3.26
CA LEU A 531 -10.93 -22.13 2.36
C LEU A 531 -11.18 -21.68 0.92
N LYS A 532 -12.45 -21.74 0.47
CA LYS A 532 -12.88 -21.35 -0.86
C LYS A 532 -13.01 -19.83 -0.99
N GLU A 533 -13.57 -19.16 0.01
CA GLU A 533 -13.62 -17.69 0.07
C GLU A 533 -12.21 -17.08 0.12
N ARG A 534 -11.32 -17.62 0.98
CA ARG A 534 -9.91 -17.20 1.03
C ARG A 534 -9.25 -17.26 -0.34
N PHE A 535 -9.50 -18.34 -1.08
CA PHE A 535 -8.95 -18.51 -2.43
C PHE A 535 -9.49 -17.47 -3.42
N TYR A 536 -10.80 -17.23 -3.45
CA TYR A 536 -11.39 -16.26 -4.37
C TYR A 536 -10.96 -14.83 -4.07
N ILE A 537 -10.92 -14.45 -2.79
CA ILE A 537 -10.45 -13.14 -2.35
C ILE A 537 -8.98 -12.99 -2.75
N SER A 538 -8.12 -13.97 -2.45
CA SER A 538 -6.71 -13.92 -2.86
C SER A 538 -6.54 -13.81 -4.37
N ALA A 539 -7.26 -14.59 -5.18
CA ALA A 539 -7.14 -14.51 -6.63
C ALA A 539 -7.56 -13.13 -7.16
N MET A 540 -8.62 -12.54 -6.62
CA MET A 540 -9.05 -11.19 -7.00
C MET A 540 -8.02 -10.13 -6.58
N LEU A 541 -7.52 -10.19 -5.35
CA LEU A 541 -6.50 -9.27 -4.85
C LEU A 541 -5.21 -9.36 -5.67
N ASP A 542 -4.79 -10.57 -6.08
CA ASP A 542 -3.63 -10.76 -6.97
C ASP A 542 -3.80 -10.09 -8.33
N MET A 543 -4.98 -10.20 -8.93
CA MET A 543 -5.28 -9.53 -10.19
C MET A 543 -5.34 -8.00 -10.05
N ILE A 544 -5.86 -7.49 -8.94
CA ILE A 544 -5.91 -6.05 -8.64
C ILE A 544 -4.49 -5.50 -8.51
N GLU A 545 -3.68 -6.12 -7.66
CA GLU A 545 -2.31 -5.69 -7.38
C GLU A 545 -1.40 -5.81 -8.61
N ALA A 546 -1.55 -6.87 -9.41
CA ALA A 546 -0.81 -7.02 -10.67
C ALA A 546 -1.10 -5.89 -11.67
N GLY A 547 -2.32 -5.32 -11.63
CA GLY A 547 -2.69 -4.13 -12.39
C GLY A 547 -2.37 -2.81 -11.71
N GLY A 548 -1.56 -2.80 -10.65
CA GLY A 548 -1.24 -1.60 -9.87
C GLY A 548 -2.45 -1.00 -9.14
N GLY A 549 -3.49 -1.81 -8.92
CA GLY A 549 -4.65 -1.43 -8.11
C GLY A 549 -4.33 -1.48 -6.62
N GLN A 550 -5.23 -0.92 -5.81
CA GLN A 550 -5.06 -0.75 -4.38
C GLN A 550 -6.31 -1.21 -3.65
N THR A 551 -6.10 -1.91 -2.53
CA THR A 551 -7.17 -2.38 -1.66
C THR A 551 -6.98 -1.87 -0.25
N LEU A 552 -8.06 -1.86 0.51
CA LEU A 552 -8.13 -1.42 1.88
C LEU A 552 -8.88 -2.48 2.70
N ASP A 553 -8.32 -2.85 3.86
CA ASP A 553 -8.85 -3.88 4.76
C ASP A 553 -9.13 -5.25 4.10
N GLY A 554 -8.43 -5.53 2.99
CA GLY A 554 -8.61 -6.73 2.17
C GLY A 554 -10.01 -6.89 1.55
N THR A 555 -10.91 -5.93 1.73
CA THR A 555 -12.33 -6.04 1.39
C THR A 555 -12.77 -4.95 0.41
N PHE A 556 -12.15 -3.79 0.50
CA PHE A 556 -12.51 -2.61 -0.28
C PHE A 556 -11.45 -2.32 -1.34
N VAL A 557 -11.86 -1.94 -2.54
CA VAL A 557 -10.97 -1.54 -3.63
C VAL A 557 -11.07 -0.03 -3.79
N ILE A 558 -9.96 0.66 -3.50
CA ILE A 558 -9.87 2.12 -3.58
C ILE A 558 -9.33 2.58 -4.95
N ARG A 559 -8.59 1.70 -5.64
CA ARG A 559 -8.09 1.92 -7.00
C ARG A 559 -8.16 0.61 -7.80
N PRO A 560 -8.78 0.59 -8.99
CA PRO A 560 -8.84 -0.62 -9.80
C PRO A 560 -7.45 -1.02 -10.31
N GLY A 561 -7.26 -2.28 -10.68
CA GLY A 561 -6.09 -2.77 -11.41
C GLY A 561 -6.30 -2.66 -12.92
N VAL A 562 -5.31 -2.14 -13.64
CA VAL A 562 -5.29 -2.04 -15.11
C VAL A 562 -3.94 -2.51 -15.61
N MET A 563 -3.92 -3.60 -16.38
CA MET A 563 -2.69 -4.20 -16.91
C MET A 563 -2.88 -4.61 -18.38
N ILE A 564 -1.86 -4.39 -19.22
CA ILE A 564 -1.82 -5.00 -20.55
C ILE A 564 -1.45 -6.47 -20.38
N LEU A 565 -2.38 -7.38 -20.70
CA LEU A 565 -2.12 -8.82 -20.70
C LEU A 565 -1.32 -9.25 -21.92
N SER A 566 -1.77 -8.85 -23.11
CA SER A 566 -1.16 -9.26 -24.37
C SER A 566 -1.25 -8.16 -25.42
N GLU A 567 -0.31 -8.19 -26.35
CA GLU A 567 -0.27 -7.32 -27.53
C GLU A 567 -0.01 -8.17 -28.78
N SER A 568 -0.61 -7.81 -29.90
CA SER A 568 -0.33 -8.42 -31.21
C SER A 568 0.59 -7.53 -32.04
N PRO A 569 1.31 -8.09 -33.04
CA PRO A 569 2.04 -7.27 -34.01
C PRO A 569 1.10 -6.26 -34.70
N ILE A 570 1.59 -5.04 -34.90
CA ILE A 570 0.84 -4.00 -35.61
C ILE A 570 1.06 -4.18 -37.11
N ILE A 571 0.02 -4.56 -37.84
CA ILE A 571 0.03 -4.66 -39.31
C ILE A 571 -1.05 -3.73 -39.86
N HIS A 572 -0.68 -2.74 -40.69
CA HIS A 572 -1.63 -1.80 -41.31
C HIS A 572 -2.65 -1.16 -40.34
N ARG A 573 -2.21 -0.80 -39.11
CA ARG A 573 -3.02 -0.26 -38.00
C ARG A 573 -3.86 -1.28 -37.20
N LEU A 574 -3.84 -2.57 -37.57
CA LEU A 574 -4.56 -3.66 -36.89
C LEU A 574 -3.77 -4.25 -35.72
N GLY A 575 -3.34 -3.40 -34.78
CA GLY A 575 -2.79 -3.86 -33.50
C GLY A 575 -3.90 -4.14 -32.50
N MET A 576 -3.98 -5.36 -31.97
CA MET A 576 -4.91 -5.73 -30.90
C MET A 576 -4.19 -5.76 -29.56
N VAL A 577 -4.83 -5.19 -28.54
CA VAL A 577 -4.31 -5.18 -27.18
C VAL A 577 -5.38 -5.74 -26.25
N THR A 578 -4.99 -6.67 -25.37
CA THR A 578 -5.86 -7.20 -24.32
C THR A 578 -5.47 -6.59 -22.99
N PHE A 579 -6.42 -5.95 -22.31
CA PHE A 579 -6.29 -5.50 -20.93
C PHE A 579 -6.89 -6.50 -19.95
N LEU A 580 -6.29 -6.62 -18.77
CA LEU A 580 -6.97 -7.03 -17.55
C LEU A 580 -7.43 -5.78 -16.81
N LEU A 581 -8.73 -5.65 -16.61
CA LEU A 581 -9.34 -4.65 -15.75
C LEU A 581 -9.90 -5.39 -14.54
N SER A 582 -9.31 -5.19 -13.36
CA SER A 582 -9.64 -5.89 -12.12
C SER A 582 -9.99 -4.89 -11.03
N GLY A 583 -10.78 -5.27 -10.03
CA GLY A 583 -11.12 -4.31 -8.97
C GLY A 583 -12.15 -3.26 -9.38
N ILE A 584 -12.73 -3.36 -10.58
CA ILE A 584 -13.74 -2.42 -11.08
C ILE A 584 -15.13 -2.78 -10.56
N SER A 585 -16.00 -1.80 -10.35
CA SER A 585 -17.41 -2.06 -10.05
C SER A 585 -18.11 -2.82 -11.19
N ILE A 586 -19.20 -3.53 -10.88
CA ILE A 586 -19.99 -4.20 -11.92
C ILE A 586 -20.61 -3.17 -12.87
N GLU A 587 -20.98 -1.99 -12.37
CA GLU A 587 -21.54 -0.87 -13.15
C GLU A 587 -20.53 -0.38 -14.18
N THR A 588 -19.30 -0.08 -13.75
CA THR A 588 -18.20 0.26 -14.67
C THR A 588 -17.94 -0.85 -15.69
N SER A 589 -17.97 -2.13 -15.28
CA SER A 589 -17.78 -3.23 -16.23
C SER A 589 -18.86 -3.28 -17.31
N LEU A 590 -20.09 -2.91 -16.98
CA LEU A 590 -21.21 -2.89 -17.94
C LEU A 590 -21.04 -1.74 -18.95
N GLU A 591 -20.52 -0.59 -18.52
CA GLU A 591 -20.18 0.53 -19.41
C GLU A 591 -19.10 0.16 -20.43
N PHE A 592 -18.08 -0.61 -20.02
CA PHE A 592 -17.08 -1.15 -20.94
C PHE A 592 -17.67 -2.23 -21.87
N VAL A 593 -18.49 -3.14 -21.34
CA VAL A 593 -19.15 -4.19 -22.15
C VAL A 593 -20.13 -3.61 -23.19
N ALA A 594 -20.62 -2.39 -23.01
CA ALA A 594 -21.48 -1.71 -23.99
C ALA A 594 -20.77 -1.39 -25.32
N HIS A 595 -19.43 -1.42 -25.36
CA HIS A 595 -18.61 -1.26 -26.56
C HIS A 595 -18.61 -2.54 -27.38
N ARG A 596 -19.40 -2.57 -28.46
CA ARG A 596 -19.62 -3.75 -29.33
C ARG A 596 -18.37 -4.18 -30.09
N GLU A 597 -17.44 -3.26 -30.27
CA GLU A 597 -16.12 -3.46 -30.87
C GLU A 597 -15.19 -4.27 -29.96
N ALA A 598 -15.47 -4.35 -28.66
CA ALA A 598 -14.64 -5.07 -27.71
C ALA A 598 -15.00 -6.55 -27.59
N LYS A 599 -13.97 -7.39 -27.48
CA LYS A 599 -14.12 -8.78 -27.02
C LYS A 599 -13.91 -8.83 -25.52
N VAL A 600 -14.88 -9.38 -24.80
CA VAL A 600 -14.87 -9.39 -23.33
C VAL A 600 -15.04 -10.79 -22.76
N ALA A 601 -14.11 -11.20 -21.91
CA ALA A 601 -14.30 -12.30 -20.97
C ALA A 601 -14.40 -11.71 -19.56
N ARG A 602 -15.48 -12.02 -18.83
CA ARG A 602 -15.76 -11.39 -17.52
C ARG A 602 -16.04 -12.41 -16.44
N LEU A 603 -15.66 -12.09 -15.21
CA LEU A 603 -16.14 -12.80 -14.03
C LEU A 603 -17.68 -12.71 -13.98
N THR A 604 -18.33 -13.88 -13.93
CA THR A 604 -19.79 -13.96 -13.85
C THR A 604 -20.26 -13.38 -12.51
N SER A 605 -21.15 -12.39 -12.54
CA SER A 605 -21.48 -11.61 -11.34
C SER A 605 -22.57 -12.21 -10.44
N SER A 606 -23.30 -13.23 -10.92
CA SER A 606 -24.50 -13.76 -10.25
C SER A 606 -24.41 -15.25 -9.91
N LYS A 607 -23.97 -16.13 -10.82
CA LYS A 607 -24.02 -17.59 -10.60
C LYS A 607 -22.81 -18.21 -9.90
N THR A 608 -21.69 -17.49 -9.80
CA THR A 608 -20.44 -18.04 -9.25
C THR A 608 -20.35 -17.93 -7.73
N ASN A 609 -19.71 -18.91 -7.10
CA ASN A 609 -19.40 -18.86 -5.66
C ASN A 609 -18.41 -17.74 -5.32
N ALA A 610 -17.61 -17.27 -6.29
CA ALA A 610 -16.69 -16.15 -6.09
C ALA A 610 -17.41 -14.83 -5.73
N MET A 611 -18.69 -14.71 -6.10
CA MET A 611 -19.50 -13.52 -5.84
C MET A 611 -20.39 -13.66 -4.60
N ASN A 612 -20.31 -14.78 -3.88
CA ASN A 612 -20.97 -14.94 -2.58
C ASN A 612 -20.42 -13.92 -1.57
N LEU A 613 -19.13 -13.61 -1.69
CA LEU A 613 -18.44 -12.65 -0.85
C LEU A 613 -17.47 -11.85 -1.75
N PRO A 614 -17.99 -10.89 -2.53
CA PRO A 614 -17.17 -10.10 -3.43
C PRO A 614 -16.39 -9.05 -2.64
N LEU A 615 -15.37 -8.47 -3.27
CA LEU A 615 -14.81 -7.19 -2.82
C LEU A 615 -15.76 -6.05 -3.23
N PHE A 616 -15.55 -4.85 -2.68
CA PHE A 616 -16.39 -3.69 -2.98
C PHE A 616 -15.57 -2.48 -3.38
N ARG A 617 -15.95 -1.82 -4.47
CA ARG A 617 -15.35 -0.56 -4.91
C ARG A 617 -15.84 0.57 -4.00
N VAL A 618 -14.91 1.40 -3.51
CA VAL A 618 -15.21 2.64 -2.76
C VAL A 618 -14.43 3.80 -3.35
N GLN A 619 -15.07 4.94 -3.60
CA GLN A 619 -14.45 6.05 -4.35
C GLN A 619 -14.94 7.42 -3.89
N GLY A 620 -14.23 8.48 -4.26
CA GLY A 620 -14.57 9.85 -3.86
C GLY A 620 -13.96 10.24 -2.50
N THR A 621 -14.47 11.31 -1.89
CA THR A 621 -13.86 11.94 -0.71
C THR A 621 -14.25 11.32 0.63
N ASP A 622 -15.36 10.56 0.67
CA ASP A 622 -15.88 9.94 1.89
C ASP A 622 -15.99 8.42 1.73
N THR A 623 -14.82 7.78 1.58
CA THR A 623 -14.70 6.32 1.51
C THR A 623 -15.03 5.66 2.84
N PHE A 624 -14.82 6.34 3.97
CA PHE A 624 -15.21 5.85 5.29
C PHE A 624 -16.70 5.54 5.40
N LYS A 625 -17.60 6.48 5.05
CA LYS A 625 -19.05 6.23 5.10
C LYS A 625 -19.48 5.13 4.15
N GLN A 626 -18.87 5.05 2.96
CA GLN A 626 -19.13 3.95 2.02
C GLN A 626 -18.73 2.60 2.62
N ARG A 627 -17.54 2.50 3.22
CA ARG A 627 -17.08 1.27 3.89
C ARG A 627 -18.00 0.87 5.03
N LEU A 628 -18.42 1.82 5.88
CA LEU A 628 -19.34 1.56 6.98
C LEU A 628 -20.70 1.06 6.47
N PHE A 629 -21.26 1.71 5.45
CA PHE A 629 -22.49 1.26 4.80
C PHE A 629 -22.34 -0.16 4.24
N LEU A 630 -21.24 -0.44 3.55
CA LEU A 630 -20.98 -1.75 2.95
C LEU A 630 -20.74 -2.84 4.00
N ALA A 631 -20.04 -2.55 5.10
CA ALA A 631 -19.86 -3.47 6.21
C ALA A 631 -21.20 -3.85 6.88
N ASN A 632 -22.07 -2.86 7.08
CA ASN A 632 -23.43 -3.09 7.55
C ASN A 632 -24.22 -3.94 6.55
N LEU A 633 -24.16 -3.62 5.25
CA LEU A 633 -24.83 -4.39 4.21
C LEU A 633 -24.34 -5.83 4.14
N ILE A 634 -23.04 -6.09 4.29
CA ILE A 634 -22.48 -7.45 4.38
C ILE A 634 -23.09 -8.19 5.57
N THR A 635 -23.13 -7.55 6.73
CA THR A 635 -23.71 -8.12 7.96
C THR A 635 -25.19 -8.47 7.77
N GLU A 636 -25.99 -7.55 7.23
CA GLU A 636 -27.41 -7.76 6.93
C GLU A 636 -27.62 -8.90 5.91
N ARG A 637 -26.79 -8.97 4.86
CA ARG A 637 -26.84 -10.06 3.87
C ARG A 637 -26.55 -11.42 4.50
N MET A 638 -25.64 -11.47 5.47
CA MET A 638 -25.34 -12.71 6.20
C MET A 638 -26.46 -13.10 7.15
N GLN A 639 -27.09 -12.13 7.83
CA GLN A 639 -28.28 -12.40 8.64
C GLN A 639 -29.44 -12.90 7.77
N PHE A 640 -29.65 -12.29 6.61
CA PHE A 640 -30.62 -12.75 5.62
C PHE A 640 -30.37 -14.20 5.20
N GLU A 641 -29.12 -14.59 4.97
CA GLU A 641 -28.76 -15.97 4.67
C GLU A 641 -29.07 -16.93 5.83
N LEU A 642 -28.79 -16.52 7.08
CA LEU A 642 -29.03 -17.34 8.27
C LEU A 642 -30.52 -17.59 8.55
N ILE A 643 -31.38 -16.59 8.30
CA ILE A 643 -32.83 -16.72 8.52
C ILE A 643 -33.56 -17.33 7.32
N SER A 644 -32.96 -17.28 6.13
CA SER A 644 -33.51 -17.92 4.94
C SER A 644 -33.30 -19.43 4.99
N GLN A 645 -34.08 -20.19 4.21
CA GLN A 645 -33.75 -21.60 4.00
C GLN A 645 -32.33 -21.73 3.39
N PRO A 646 -31.62 -22.85 3.59
CA PRO A 646 -30.30 -23.04 2.99
C PRO A 646 -30.33 -22.77 1.48
N ARG A 647 -29.30 -22.13 0.91
CA ARG A 647 -29.27 -21.81 -0.53
C ARG A 647 -29.50 -23.03 -1.43
N SER A 648 -29.18 -24.22 -0.93
CA SER A 648 -29.40 -25.51 -1.61
C SER A 648 -30.88 -25.88 -1.76
N THR A 649 -31.79 -25.30 -0.96
CA THR A 649 -33.24 -25.54 -1.05
C THR A 649 -33.95 -24.52 -1.93
N TRP A 650 -33.27 -23.43 -2.32
CA TRP A 650 -33.82 -22.47 -3.27
C TRP A 650 -33.82 -23.16 -4.63
N ARG A 651 -35.02 -23.44 -5.18
CA ARG A 651 -35.18 -24.06 -6.51
C ARG A 651 -34.22 -23.40 -7.49
N GLU A 652 -33.53 -24.22 -8.29
CA GLU A 652 -32.50 -23.86 -9.30
C GLU A 652 -32.13 -22.38 -9.30
N ASN A 653 -30.92 -22.03 -8.83
CA ASN A 653 -30.30 -20.69 -8.78
C ASN A 653 -30.22 -19.99 -7.40
N GLY A 654 -30.14 -20.72 -6.28
CA GLY A 654 -29.96 -20.13 -4.95
C GLY A 654 -28.79 -19.13 -4.82
N ASN A 655 -27.64 -19.43 -5.41
CA ASN A 655 -26.50 -18.50 -5.45
C ASN A 655 -26.80 -17.23 -6.28
N GLU A 656 -27.54 -17.36 -7.37
CA GLU A 656 -27.90 -16.21 -8.22
C GLU A 656 -28.74 -15.20 -7.46
N LEU A 657 -29.83 -15.68 -6.84
CA LEU A 657 -30.70 -14.88 -5.98
C LEU A 657 -29.91 -14.21 -4.85
N PHE A 658 -29.02 -14.96 -4.18
CA PHE A 658 -28.19 -14.39 -3.12
C PHE A 658 -27.24 -13.31 -3.64
N ASN A 659 -26.61 -13.51 -4.80
CA ASN A 659 -25.65 -12.57 -5.39
C ASN A 659 -26.34 -11.35 -6.04
N MET A 660 -27.62 -11.44 -6.36
CA MET A 660 -28.46 -10.30 -6.79
C MET A 660 -28.72 -9.30 -5.65
N THR A 661 -28.59 -9.70 -4.39
CA THR A 661 -28.70 -8.79 -3.23
C THR A 661 -27.45 -7.92 -3.01
N SER A 662 -26.38 -8.16 -3.77
CA SER A 662 -25.16 -7.34 -3.67
C SER A 662 -25.36 -5.98 -4.36
N PRO A 663 -24.74 -4.90 -3.84
CA PRO A 663 -24.78 -3.58 -4.46
C PRO A 663 -24.03 -3.55 -5.80
N GLY A 664 -24.33 -2.55 -6.64
CA GLY A 664 -23.67 -2.32 -7.94
C GLY A 664 -22.16 -2.08 -7.81
N CYS A 665 -21.70 -1.57 -6.67
CA CYS A 665 -20.27 -1.38 -6.40
C CYS A 665 -19.51 -2.69 -6.08
N LYS A 666 -20.15 -3.88 -6.17
CA LYS A 666 -19.42 -5.15 -6.05
C LYS A 666 -18.38 -5.26 -7.17
N VAL A 667 -17.20 -5.72 -6.80
CA VAL A 667 -16.05 -5.79 -7.68
C VAL A 667 -16.15 -6.96 -8.64
N THR A 668 -15.70 -6.74 -9.86
CA THR A 668 -15.50 -7.77 -10.89
C THR A 668 -14.12 -7.64 -11.54
N ALA A 669 -13.83 -8.54 -12.46
CA ALA A 669 -12.66 -8.47 -13.34
C ALA A 669 -13.05 -8.87 -14.77
N ILE A 670 -12.47 -8.18 -15.75
CA ILE A 670 -12.69 -8.42 -17.18
C ILE A 670 -11.36 -8.44 -17.95
N CYS A 671 -11.25 -9.39 -18.88
CA CYS A 671 -10.29 -9.32 -19.97
C CYS A 671 -10.96 -8.57 -21.13
N TYR A 672 -10.38 -7.46 -21.53
CA TYR A 672 -10.98 -6.49 -22.43
C TYR A 672 -10.07 -6.23 -23.63
N THR A 673 -10.50 -6.66 -24.81
CA THR A 673 -9.65 -6.70 -26.02
C THR A 673 -10.25 -5.87 -27.13
N MET A 674 -9.47 -4.95 -27.68
CA MET A 674 -9.87 -4.07 -28.79
C MET A 674 -8.67 -3.81 -29.71
N THR A 675 -8.92 -3.19 -30.86
CA THR A 675 -7.86 -2.61 -31.69
C THR A 675 -7.36 -1.29 -31.08
N LEU A 676 -6.16 -0.85 -31.44
CA LEU A 676 -5.63 0.47 -31.03
C LEU A 676 -6.53 1.63 -31.50
N GLU A 677 -7.12 1.51 -32.69
CA GLU A 677 -8.06 2.48 -33.24
C GLU A 677 -9.33 2.57 -32.39
N ASP A 678 -9.89 1.42 -32.02
CA ASP A 678 -11.07 1.38 -31.18
C ASP A 678 -10.78 1.91 -29.76
N PHE A 679 -9.60 1.63 -29.18
CA PHE A 679 -9.18 2.24 -27.91
C PHE A 679 -9.14 3.76 -28.01
N HIS A 680 -8.63 4.31 -29.12
CA HIS A 680 -8.64 5.74 -29.35
C HIS A 680 -10.06 6.32 -29.31
N GLN A 681 -11.03 5.64 -29.96
CA GLN A 681 -12.44 6.04 -29.93
C GLN A 681 -13.09 5.90 -28.56
N LEU A 682 -12.72 4.86 -27.81
CA LEU A 682 -13.15 4.64 -26.44
C LEU A 682 -12.68 5.79 -25.54
N PHE A 683 -11.41 6.20 -25.64
CA PHE A 683 -10.86 7.30 -24.84
C PHE A 683 -11.56 8.63 -25.12
N ILE A 684 -11.84 8.95 -26.38
CA ILE A 684 -12.63 10.14 -26.75
C ILE A 684 -14.01 10.11 -26.07
N GLY A 685 -14.69 8.95 -26.06
CA GLY A 685 -16.04 8.84 -25.52
C GLY A 685 -16.11 8.77 -23.98
N ARG A 686 -15.10 8.18 -23.34
CA ARG A 686 -15.15 7.77 -21.93
C ARG A 686 -14.29 8.60 -20.98
N MET A 687 -13.37 9.41 -21.49
CA MET A 687 -12.50 10.28 -20.65
C MET A 687 -13.05 11.69 -20.47
N SER A 688 -14.14 12.07 -21.15
CA SER A 688 -14.82 13.33 -20.93
C SER A 688 -15.41 13.37 -19.50
N PRO A 689 -15.12 14.41 -18.69
CA PRO A 689 -15.74 14.58 -17.37
C PRO A 689 -17.28 14.71 -17.42
N SER A 690 -17.83 15.09 -18.56
CA SER A 690 -19.28 15.19 -18.74
C SER A 690 -19.88 13.84 -19.15
N GLY A 691 -20.82 13.33 -18.34
CA GLY A 691 -21.65 12.17 -18.67
C GLY A 691 -21.02 10.80 -18.49
N ASN A 692 -19.80 10.70 -17.94
CA ASN A 692 -19.17 9.43 -17.57
C ASN A 692 -18.97 9.34 -16.05
N GLU A 693 -19.05 8.12 -15.52
CA GLU A 693 -18.72 7.85 -14.13
C GLU A 693 -17.23 8.07 -13.87
N GLN A 694 -16.89 8.54 -12.66
CA GLN A 694 -15.50 8.83 -12.29
C GLN A 694 -14.59 7.60 -12.40
N GLU A 695 -15.10 6.41 -12.07
CA GLU A 695 -14.35 5.16 -12.20
C GLU A 695 -14.07 4.80 -13.66
N VAL A 696 -15.04 4.98 -14.56
CA VAL A 696 -14.86 4.76 -16.00
C VAL A 696 -13.76 5.67 -16.55
N ILE A 697 -13.77 6.95 -16.14
CA ILE A 697 -12.75 7.94 -16.52
C ILE A 697 -11.38 7.50 -16.01
N ASP A 698 -11.26 7.10 -14.74
CA ASP A 698 -10.00 6.65 -14.13
C ASP A 698 -9.43 5.42 -14.86
N VAL A 699 -10.27 4.39 -15.09
CA VAL A 699 -9.84 3.20 -15.83
C VAL A 699 -9.39 3.56 -17.25
N ALA A 700 -10.16 4.39 -17.97
CA ALA A 700 -9.80 4.82 -19.32
C ALA A 700 -8.50 5.65 -19.36
N GLN A 701 -8.28 6.54 -18.39
CA GLN A 701 -7.04 7.31 -18.24
C GLN A 701 -5.82 6.41 -18.05
N ARG A 702 -5.95 5.37 -17.21
CA ARG A 702 -4.86 4.43 -16.95
C ARG A 702 -4.56 3.55 -18.17
N MET A 703 -5.59 3.10 -18.88
CA MET A 703 -5.44 2.39 -20.15
C MET A 703 -4.74 3.28 -21.20
N SER A 704 -5.18 4.53 -21.36
CA SER A 704 -4.57 5.51 -22.26
C SER A 704 -3.11 5.78 -21.92
N THR A 705 -2.77 5.91 -20.62
CA THR A 705 -1.39 6.11 -20.16
C THR A 705 -0.49 4.94 -20.58
N LEU A 706 -0.94 3.70 -20.33
CA LEU A 706 -0.18 2.50 -20.68
C LEU A 706 -0.02 2.34 -22.20
N LEU A 707 -1.09 2.58 -22.97
CA LEU A 707 -1.01 2.52 -24.43
C LEU A 707 -0.20 3.67 -25.03
N HIS A 708 -0.28 4.88 -24.48
CA HIS A 708 0.52 6.02 -24.96
C HIS A 708 2.02 5.76 -24.75
N ALA A 709 2.41 5.24 -23.58
CA ALA A 709 3.80 4.88 -23.31
C ALA A 709 4.32 3.81 -24.29
N ARG A 710 3.46 2.91 -24.77
CA ARG A 710 3.81 1.83 -25.70
C ARG A 710 3.71 2.22 -27.17
N TYR A 711 2.71 3.03 -27.52
CA TYR A 711 2.30 3.39 -28.87
C TYR A 711 1.97 4.89 -28.99
N PRO A 712 2.94 5.79 -28.73
CA PRO A 712 2.68 7.23 -28.66
C PRO A 712 2.24 7.84 -30.00
N SER A 713 2.45 7.14 -31.12
CA SER A 713 1.99 7.54 -32.46
C SER A 713 0.52 7.22 -32.74
N PHE A 714 -0.11 6.34 -31.95
CA PHE A 714 -1.50 5.90 -32.14
C PHE A 714 -2.43 6.43 -31.04
N ILE A 715 -1.93 6.46 -29.80
CA ILE A 715 -2.68 6.90 -28.62
C ILE A 715 -2.03 8.17 -28.08
N HIS A 716 -2.84 9.19 -27.81
CA HIS A 716 -2.38 10.43 -27.19
C HIS A 716 -2.26 10.30 -25.67
N GLU A 717 -1.62 11.28 -25.03
CA GLU A 717 -1.62 11.38 -23.57
C GLU A 717 -3.05 11.59 -23.03
N PRO A 718 -3.36 11.12 -21.81
CA PRO A 718 -4.67 11.29 -21.19
C PRO A 718 -5.25 12.71 -21.25
N LYS A 719 -4.39 13.72 -21.07
CA LYS A 719 -4.79 15.15 -21.09
C LYS A 719 -5.48 15.55 -22.39
N TYR A 720 -5.07 14.98 -23.53
CA TYR A 720 -5.72 15.22 -24.81
C TYR A 720 -7.20 14.81 -24.76
N TYR A 721 -7.47 13.56 -24.39
CA TYR A 721 -8.82 13.00 -24.41
C TYR A 721 -9.78 13.64 -23.39
N THR A 722 -9.28 14.12 -22.26
CA THR A 722 -10.12 14.84 -21.27
C THR A 722 -10.74 16.14 -21.81
N THR A 723 -10.18 16.68 -22.89
CA THR A 723 -10.69 17.89 -23.57
C THR A 723 -11.52 17.57 -24.82
N CYS A 724 -11.53 16.30 -25.25
CA CYS A 724 -12.31 15.88 -26.40
C CYS A 724 -13.79 15.77 -26.02
N GLY A 725 -14.67 16.32 -26.86
CA GLY A 725 -16.11 16.09 -26.75
C GLY A 725 -16.56 14.97 -27.70
N ASN A 726 -17.79 14.49 -27.53
CA ASN A 726 -18.40 13.53 -28.47
C ASN A 726 -18.40 14.04 -29.93
N ALA A 727 -18.39 15.35 -30.15
CA ALA A 727 -18.25 15.94 -31.49
C ALA A 727 -16.93 15.53 -32.19
N SER A 728 -15.84 15.39 -31.44
CA SER A 728 -14.53 14.94 -31.95
C SER A 728 -14.59 13.48 -32.42
N LYS A 729 -15.40 12.63 -31.76
CA LYS A 729 -15.64 11.23 -32.16
C LYS A 729 -16.19 11.15 -33.58
N TYR A 730 -17.17 12.01 -33.91
CA TYR A 730 -17.80 12.07 -35.23
C TYR A 730 -16.95 12.70 -36.32
N GLN A 731 -15.99 13.56 -35.97
CA GLN A 731 -15.05 14.13 -36.92
C GLN A 731 -14.03 13.08 -37.39
N MET A 732 -13.57 12.21 -36.48
CA MET A 732 -12.68 11.11 -36.85
C MET A 732 -13.37 10.02 -37.64
N SER A 733 -14.60 9.63 -37.26
CA SER A 733 -15.37 8.61 -37.99
C SER A 733 -15.63 9.00 -39.46
N LYS A 734 -15.55 10.29 -39.81
CA LYS A 734 -15.65 10.78 -41.20
C LYS A 734 -14.32 10.77 -41.97
N SER A 735 -13.19 10.79 -41.27
CA SER A 735 -11.85 10.69 -41.89
C SER A 735 -11.44 9.24 -42.18
N ILE A 736 -12.09 8.28 -41.51
CA ILE A 736 -11.90 6.85 -41.71
C ILE A 736 -12.96 6.37 -42.72
N ASN A 737 -12.73 6.64 -44.00
CA ASN A 737 -13.52 6.02 -45.06
C ASN A 737 -13.15 4.52 -45.13
N THR A 738 -14.05 3.71 -44.59
CA THR A 738 -14.38 2.32 -44.99
C THR A 738 -13.20 1.43 -45.37
N PHE A 739 -12.51 0.88 -44.37
CA PHE A 739 -11.94 -0.45 -44.50
C PHE A 739 -13.06 -1.45 -44.17
N CYS A 740 -13.79 -1.92 -45.19
CA CYS A 740 -14.64 -3.11 -45.03
C CYS A 740 -13.71 -4.32 -45.07
N PRO A 741 -13.55 -5.08 -43.98
CA PRO A 741 -12.69 -6.24 -43.99
C PRO A 741 -13.22 -7.23 -45.03
N THR A 742 -12.39 -7.57 -46.00
CA THR A 742 -12.59 -8.72 -46.88
C THR A 742 -12.44 -10.01 -46.05
N ASP A 743 -12.92 -11.16 -46.54
CA ASP A 743 -12.68 -12.46 -45.88
C ASP A 743 -11.18 -12.73 -45.65
N ASN A 744 -10.33 -12.14 -46.47
CA ASN A 744 -8.87 -12.19 -46.35
C ASN A 744 -8.37 -11.43 -45.10
N ASP A 745 -9.04 -10.33 -44.73
CA ASP A 745 -8.70 -9.53 -43.55
C ASP A 745 -9.11 -10.22 -42.24
N ALA A 746 -10.21 -10.98 -42.24
CA ALA A 746 -10.60 -11.80 -41.09
C ALA A 746 -9.56 -12.91 -40.80
N MET A 747 -9.05 -13.55 -41.85
CA MET A 747 -7.98 -14.55 -41.73
C MET A 747 -6.64 -13.93 -41.30
N GLN A 748 -6.32 -12.74 -41.80
CA GLN A 748 -5.17 -11.98 -41.31
C GLN A 748 -5.32 -11.61 -39.84
N LEU A 749 -6.50 -11.17 -39.40
CA LEU A 749 -6.78 -10.82 -38.00
C LEU A 749 -6.63 -12.03 -37.06
N ILE A 750 -7.09 -13.21 -37.48
CA ILE A 750 -6.88 -14.48 -36.77
C ILE A 750 -5.38 -14.80 -36.68
N THR A 751 -4.64 -14.59 -37.76
CA THR A 751 -3.19 -14.86 -37.82
C THR A 751 -2.43 -13.91 -36.90
N ILE A 752 -2.79 -12.61 -36.89
CA ILE A 752 -2.24 -11.59 -36.00
C ILE A 752 -2.55 -11.93 -34.53
N LEU A 753 -3.78 -12.34 -34.23
CA LEU A 753 -4.16 -12.75 -32.88
C LEU A 753 -3.42 -14.01 -32.40
N ALA A 754 -3.16 -14.97 -33.29
CA ALA A 754 -2.35 -16.16 -32.98
C ALA A 754 -0.88 -15.82 -32.67
N GLN A 755 -0.42 -14.64 -33.09
CA GLN A 755 0.91 -14.10 -32.80
C GLN A 755 0.94 -13.19 -31.57
N SER A 756 -0.15 -13.10 -30.79
CA SER A 756 -0.17 -12.29 -29.57
C SER A 756 0.86 -12.80 -28.56
N THR A 757 1.62 -11.88 -27.99
CA THR A 757 2.60 -12.16 -26.94
C THR A 757 2.10 -11.64 -25.60
N LEU A 758 2.39 -12.35 -24.52
CA LEU A 758 2.11 -11.88 -23.17
C LEU A 758 3.15 -10.83 -22.76
N THR A 759 2.72 -9.82 -22.00
CA THR A 759 3.66 -8.92 -21.35
C THR A 759 4.38 -9.63 -20.19
N LYS A 760 5.54 -9.13 -19.74
CA LYS A 760 6.29 -9.71 -18.61
C LYS A 760 5.42 -9.82 -17.34
N GLY A 761 4.65 -8.78 -17.03
CA GLY A 761 3.74 -8.77 -15.88
C GLY A 761 2.60 -9.79 -16.03
N ALA A 762 2.06 -9.94 -17.25
CA ALA A 762 1.05 -10.95 -17.53
C ALA A 762 1.63 -12.37 -17.37
N ASP A 763 2.82 -12.65 -17.91
CA ASP A 763 3.48 -13.94 -17.76
C ASP A 763 3.69 -14.33 -16.28
N GLN A 764 4.08 -13.37 -15.45
CA GLN A 764 4.21 -13.57 -13.99
C GLN A 764 2.86 -13.89 -13.33
N LEU A 765 1.80 -13.15 -13.68
CA LEU A 765 0.46 -13.40 -13.17
C LEU A 765 -0.06 -14.79 -13.60
N MET A 766 0.17 -15.18 -14.85
CA MET A 766 -0.20 -16.51 -15.37
C MET A 766 0.52 -17.62 -14.61
N LYS A 767 1.83 -17.49 -14.39
CA LYS A 767 2.63 -18.44 -13.59
C LYS A 767 2.08 -18.56 -12.17
N LYS A 768 1.72 -17.44 -11.54
CA LYS A 768 1.11 -17.40 -10.19
C LYS A 768 -0.20 -18.18 -10.12
N PHE A 769 -0.98 -18.19 -11.20
CA PHE A 769 -2.22 -18.97 -11.31
C PHE A 769 -2.05 -20.36 -11.91
N ASN A 770 -0.80 -20.82 -12.08
CA ASN A 770 -0.45 -22.10 -12.69
C ASN A 770 -0.94 -22.26 -14.14
N ILE A 771 -0.98 -21.16 -14.91
CA ILE A 771 -1.34 -21.13 -16.33
C ILE A 771 -0.06 -21.16 -17.17
N ASN A 772 0.37 -22.39 -17.46
CA ASN A 772 1.63 -22.67 -18.16
C ASN A 772 1.41 -23.46 -19.47
N PHE A 773 0.17 -23.61 -19.91
CA PHE A 773 -0.17 -24.45 -21.05
C PHE A 773 0.06 -23.74 -22.40
N GLY A 774 0.90 -24.33 -23.24
CA GLY A 774 1.01 -23.97 -24.65
C GLY A 774 1.72 -22.64 -24.91
N ASN A 775 1.41 -22.02 -26.04
CA ASN A 775 1.90 -20.70 -26.40
C ASN A 775 1.11 -19.58 -25.69
N ASP A 776 1.56 -18.33 -25.82
CA ASP A 776 0.95 -17.16 -25.17
C ASP A 776 -0.54 -16.98 -25.50
N CYS A 777 -0.96 -17.27 -26.73
CA CYS A 777 -2.37 -17.23 -27.13
C CYS A 777 -3.20 -18.26 -26.34
N GLN A 778 -2.69 -19.48 -26.19
CA GLN A 778 -3.35 -20.56 -25.43
C GLN A 778 -3.43 -20.24 -23.94
N ARG A 779 -2.34 -19.70 -23.36
CA ARG A 779 -2.32 -19.23 -21.97
C ARG A 779 -3.33 -18.11 -21.73
N LEU A 780 -3.44 -17.17 -22.67
CA LEU A 780 -4.44 -16.11 -22.59
C LEU A 780 -5.87 -16.64 -22.65
N ALA A 781 -6.17 -17.60 -23.53
CA ALA A 781 -7.48 -18.24 -23.61
C ALA A 781 -7.83 -19.02 -22.34
N GLU A 782 -6.87 -19.76 -21.78
CA GLU A 782 -7.04 -20.43 -20.50
C GLU A 782 -7.36 -19.42 -19.38
N PHE A 783 -6.59 -18.34 -19.27
CA PHE A 783 -6.83 -17.29 -18.27
C PHE A 783 -8.24 -16.70 -18.38
N ARG A 784 -8.69 -16.37 -19.61
CA ARG A 784 -10.04 -15.87 -19.86
C ARG A 784 -11.14 -16.88 -19.53
N SER A 785 -10.88 -18.17 -19.72
CA SER A 785 -11.84 -19.19 -19.30
C SER A 785 -11.94 -19.27 -17.77
N ARG A 786 -10.81 -19.17 -17.06
CA ARG A 786 -10.74 -19.30 -15.60
C ARG A 786 -11.23 -18.05 -14.88
N ILE A 787 -10.99 -16.86 -15.42
CA ILE A 787 -11.49 -15.60 -14.82
C ILE A 787 -13.02 -15.59 -14.72
N THR A 788 -13.72 -16.25 -15.65
CA THR A 788 -15.20 -16.31 -15.71
C THR A 788 -15.83 -16.86 -14.42
N TYR A 789 -15.11 -17.71 -13.69
CA TYR A 789 -15.55 -18.32 -12.44
C TYR A 789 -14.53 -18.19 -11.29
N LEU A 790 -13.45 -17.43 -11.48
CA LEU A 790 -12.24 -17.42 -10.63
C LEU A 790 -11.72 -18.82 -10.28
N SER A 791 -11.68 -19.72 -11.25
CA SER A 791 -11.33 -21.14 -11.07
C SER A 791 -9.87 -21.43 -11.41
N PHE A 792 -8.95 -20.68 -10.80
CA PHE A 792 -7.51 -20.92 -10.93
C PHE A 792 -7.08 -22.18 -10.15
N LEU A 793 -5.99 -22.82 -10.57
CA LEU A 793 -5.51 -24.05 -9.93
C LEU A 793 -4.60 -23.70 -8.74
N LYS A 794 -4.78 -24.38 -7.60
CA LYS A 794 -3.94 -24.18 -6.39
C LYS A 794 -2.62 -24.95 -6.43
N SER A 795 -2.54 -26.05 -7.17
CA SER A 795 -1.38 -26.94 -7.21
C SER A 795 -0.72 -26.95 -8.58
N SER A 796 0.57 -27.24 -8.61
CA SER A 796 1.43 -27.42 -9.78
C SER A 796 1.05 -28.62 -10.67
N SER A 797 -0.23 -29.02 -10.72
CA SER A 797 -0.68 -30.01 -11.68
C SER A 797 -0.56 -29.38 -13.06
N THR A 798 0.60 -29.56 -13.68
CA THR A 798 0.92 -29.25 -15.08
C THR A 798 0.13 -30.14 -16.05
N ASP A 799 -1.01 -30.66 -15.62
CA ASP A 799 -1.80 -31.58 -16.40
C ASP A 799 -2.51 -30.79 -17.49
N ILE A 800 -1.87 -30.77 -18.65
CA ILE A 800 -2.35 -30.20 -19.90
C ILE A 800 -3.79 -30.64 -20.19
N HIS A 801 -4.18 -31.85 -19.78
CA HIS A 801 -5.55 -32.34 -19.97
C HIS A 801 -6.58 -31.52 -19.18
N ASN A 802 -6.23 -31.03 -17.98
CA ASN A 802 -7.13 -30.21 -17.17
C ASN A 802 -7.42 -28.84 -17.81
N ALA A 803 -6.43 -28.19 -18.41
CA ALA A 803 -6.59 -26.89 -19.06
C ALA A 803 -7.51 -27.00 -20.30
N HIS A 804 -7.26 -27.99 -21.17
CA HIS A 804 -8.09 -28.25 -22.34
C HIS A 804 -9.51 -28.68 -21.98
N GLU A 805 -9.68 -29.62 -21.05
CA GLU A 805 -11.00 -30.08 -20.61
C GLU A 805 -11.81 -28.92 -19.99
N TYR A 806 -11.15 -28.07 -19.19
CA TYR A 806 -11.80 -26.91 -18.62
C TYR A 806 -12.23 -25.90 -19.68
N LEU A 807 -11.36 -25.59 -20.65
CA LEU A 807 -11.67 -24.70 -21.75
C LEU A 807 -12.82 -25.26 -22.62
N ASP A 808 -12.76 -26.55 -22.96
CA ASP A 808 -13.80 -27.26 -23.72
C ASP A 808 -15.14 -27.20 -22.98
N LYS A 809 -15.14 -27.44 -21.66
CA LYS A 809 -16.32 -27.30 -20.82
C LYS A 809 -16.90 -25.89 -20.84
N VAL A 810 -16.06 -24.86 -20.68
CA VAL A 810 -16.49 -23.45 -20.70
C VAL A 810 -17.11 -23.06 -22.05
N VAL A 811 -16.58 -23.60 -23.14
CA VAL A 811 -17.05 -23.30 -24.50
C VAL A 811 -18.28 -24.13 -24.87
N ASN A 812 -18.17 -25.46 -24.81
CA ASN A 812 -19.18 -26.37 -25.34
C ASN A 812 -20.34 -26.60 -24.38
N GLN A 813 -20.08 -26.62 -23.05
CA GLN A 813 -21.13 -26.84 -22.06
C GLN A 813 -21.74 -25.53 -21.56
N HIS A 814 -20.96 -24.46 -21.48
CA HIS A 814 -21.42 -23.17 -20.95
C HIS A 814 -21.61 -22.07 -22.01
N GLY A 815 -21.21 -22.29 -23.27
CA GLY A 815 -21.47 -21.38 -24.38
C GLY A 815 -20.64 -20.08 -24.35
N HIS A 816 -19.55 -20.03 -23.59
CA HIS A 816 -18.73 -18.81 -23.43
C HIS A 816 -17.68 -18.70 -24.55
N PHE A 817 -18.11 -18.41 -25.78
CA PHE A 817 -17.20 -18.32 -26.93
C PHE A 817 -16.20 -17.15 -26.88
N SER A 818 -16.47 -16.11 -26.08
CA SER A 818 -15.59 -14.94 -25.98
C SER A 818 -14.24 -15.21 -25.32
N VAL A 819 -14.04 -16.40 -24.73
CA VAL A 819 -12.77 -16.79 -24.10
C VAL A 819 -11.72 -17.25 -25.12
N LEU A 820 -12.12 -17.57 -26.37
CA LEU A 820 -11.27 -18.27 -27.31
C LEU A 820 -10.45 -17.40 -28.28
N ASP A 821 -10.85 -16.16 -28.58
CA ASP A 821 -10.22 -15.34 -29.65
C ASP A 821 -9.77 -16.16 -30.89
N ALA A 822 -8.48 -16.18 -31.23
CA ALA A 822 -7.90 -16.97 -32.32
C ALA A 822 -7.48 -18.39 -31.93
N CYS A 823 -7.57 -18.77 -30.65
CA CYS A 823 -7.30 -20.13 -30.21
C CYS A 823 -8.25 -21.16 -30.81
N GLN A 824 -9.43 -20.76 -31.31
CA GLN A 824 -10.29 -21.64 -32.11
C GLN A 824 -9.54 -22.29 -33.28
N VAL A 825 -8.65 -21.53 -33.93
CA VAL A 825 -7.88 -22.01 -35.09
C VAL A 825 -6.66 -22.84 -34.65
N VAL A 826 -6.03 -22.46 -33.54
CA VAL A 826 -4.85 -23.15 -33.00
C VAL A 826 -5.21 -24.51 -32.37
N LEU A 827 -6.35 -24.59 -31.67
CA LEU A 827 -6.74 -25.78 -30.90
C LEU A 827 -7.40 -26.88 -31.76
N LYS A 828 -7.57 -26.66 -33.07
CA LYS A 828 -8.28 -27.59 -33.99
C LYS A 828 -9.60 -28.10 -33.40
N LEU A 829 -10.31 -27.28 -32.63
CA LEU A 829 -11.64 -27.62 -32.15
C LEU A 829 -12.51 -27.89 -33.40
N PRO A 830 -13.37 -28.94 -33.41
CA PRO A 830 -14.18 -29.28 -34.58
C PRO A 830 -14.84 -28.02 -35.09
N ARG A 831 -14.66 -27.70 -36.39
CA ARG A 831 -15.23 -26.51 -37.01
C ARG A 831 -16.67 -26.37 -36.55
N ILE A 832 -16.91 -25.44 -35.62
CA ILE A 832 -18.22 -24.86 -35.45
C ILE A 832 -18.48 -24.27 -36.83
N THR A 833 -19.40 -24.90 -37.57
CA THR A 833 -19.76 -24.47 -38.91
C THR A 833 -20.07 -22.98 -38.86
N LEU A 834 -19.63 -22.28 -39.91
CA LEU A 834 -19.76 -20.83 -40.10
C LEU A 834 -21.20 -20.28 -39.96
N ASP A 835 -22.20 -21.12 -39.73
CA ASP A 835 -23.60 -20.77 -39.45
C ASP A 835 -23.80 -19.98 -38.15
N SER A 836 -22.85 -19.98 -37.22
CA SER A 836 -22.98 -19.22 -35.96
C SER A 836 -22.49 -17.77 -36.05
N TYR A 837 -21.68 -17.43 -37.05
CA TYR A 837 -21.15 -16.07 -37.28
C TYR A 837 -22.06 -15.22 -38.17
N SER A 838 -23.00 -15.82 -38.91
CA SER A 838 -23.88 -15.11 -39.85
C SER A 838 -25.08 -14.40 -39.20
N LYS A 839 -25.28 -14.50 -37.89
CA LYS A 839 -26.40 -13.82 -37.20
C LYS A 839 -26.27 -12.29 -37.08
N SER A 840 -25.14 -11.70 -37.43
CA SER A 840 -24.99 -10.23 -37.49
C SER A 840 -25.17 -9.61 -38.88
N VAL A 841 -25.48 -10.41 -39.92
CA VAL A 841 -25.71 -9.94 -41.30
C VAL A 841 -27.21 -9.93 -41.68
N LEU A 842 -28.10 -10.18 -40.71
CA LEU A 842 -29.56 -10.25 -40.92
C LEU A 842 -30.28 -8.90 -41.09
N ASN A 843 -29.58 -7.84 -41.51
CA ASN A 843 -30.19 -6.53 -41.83
C ASN A 843 -30.45 -6.31 -43.33
N THR A 844 -30.35 -7.37 -44.16
CA THR A 844 -30.49 -7.25 -45.62
C THR A 844 -31.50 -8.18 -46.27
N PHE A 845 -32.32 -8.91 -45.49
CA PHE A 845 -33.35 -9.79 -46.05
C PHE A 845 -34.70 -9.07 -46.13
N THR A 846 -35.41 -9.23 -47.25
CA THR A 846 -36.80 -8.79 -47.38
C THR A 846 -37.70 -9.66 -46.49
N ILE A 847 -38.87 -9.14 -46.07
CA ILE A 847 -39.83 -9.88 -45.22
C ILE A 847 -40.17 -11.26 -45.82
N GLU A 848 -40.25 -11.33 -47.15
CA GLU A 848 -40.49 -12.56 -47.92
C GLU A 848 -39.41 -13.63 -47.72
N GLN A 849 -38.13 -13.24 -47.56
CA GLN A 849 -37.02 -14.16 -47.31
C GLN A 849 -36.96 -14.64 -45.85
N ILE A 850 -37.45 -13.82 -44.92
CA ILE A 850 -37.58 -14.19 -43.50
C ILE A 850 -38.74 -15.18 -43.32
N GLU A 851 -39.85 -14.99 -44.05
CA GLU A 851 -40.98 -15.91 -44.04
C GLU A 851 -40.63 -17.27 -44.66
N GLN A 852 -39.87 -17.29 -45.77
CA GLN A 852 -39.35 -18.54 -46.35
C GLN A 852 -38.36 -19.26 -45.42
N GLY A 853 -37.48 -18.54 -44.73
CA GLY A 853 -36.57 -19.11 -43.73
C GLY A 853 -37.28 -19.67 -42.50
N MET A 854 -38.36 -19.02 -42.05
CA MET A 854 -39.20 -19.51 -40.96
C MET A 854 -40.01 -20.74 -41.36
N LEU A 855 -40.50 -20.80 -42.60
CA LEU A 855 -41.19 -21.98 -43.14
C LEU A 855 -40.24 -23.17 -43.24
N LEU A 856 -39.00 -22.95 -43.72
CA LEU A 856 -37.96 -23.98 -43.76
C LEU A 856 -37.62 -24.52 -42.35
N PHE A 857 -37.51 -23.62 -41.37
CA PHE A 857 -37.20 -23.99 -39.99
C PHE A 857 -38.35 -24.75 -39.30
N ALA A 858 -39.61 -24.39 -39.58
CA ALA A 858 -40.78 -25.12 -39.11
C ALA A 858 -40.87 -26.54 -39.70
N THR A 859 -40.59 -26.66 -41.01
CA THR A 859 -40.57 -27.95 -41.73
C THR A 859 -39.44 -28.86 -41.25
N MET A 860 -38.23 -28.32 -41.02
CA MET A 860 -37.12 -29.09 -40.43
C MET A 860 -37.42 -29.57 -39.00
N LYS A 861 -38.16 -28.78 -38.22
CA LYS A 861 -38.57 -29.16 -36.86
C LYS A 861 -39.61 -30.29 -36.88
N GLN A 862 -40.53 -30.29 -37.85
CA GLN A 862 -41.49 -31.39 -38.05
C GLN A 862 -40.82 -32.67 -38.55
N LEU A 863 -39.88 -32.57 -39.50
CA LEU A 863 -39.07 -33.70 -39.97
C LEU A 863 -38.24 -34.34 -38.84
N ARG A 864 -37.66 -33.53 -37.96
CA ARG A 864 -36.91 -34.04 -36.79
C ARG A 864 -37.80 -34.79 -35.80
N VAL A 865 -39.04 -34.34 -35.59
CA VAL A 865 -40.01 -35.03 -34.73
C VAL A 865 -40.53 -36.32 -35.38
N ALA A 866 -40.70 -36.34 -36.70
CA ALA A 866 -41.07 -37.55 -37.44
C ALA A 866 -39.96 -38.63 -37.37
N VAL A 867 -38.70 -38.23 -37.59
CA VAL A 867 -37.52 -39.13 -37.52
C VAL A 867 -37.30 -39.72 -36.13
N LEU A 868 -37.61 -38.96 -35.08
CA LEU A 868 -37.44 -39.41 -33.69
C LEU A 868 -38.53 -40.39 -33.23
N ASN A 869 -39.65 -40.50 -33.96
CA ASN A 869 -40.82 -41.29 -33.55
C ASN A 869 -41.10 -42.52 -34.43
N SER A 870 -40.29 -42.80 -35.44
CA SER A 870 -40.49 -43.89 -36.41
C SER A 870 -39.47 -45.04 -36.26
N THR A 871 -39.92 -46.28 -36.40
CA THR A 871 -39.06 -47.49 -36.36
C THR A 871 -38.30 -47.73 -37.68
N PRO A 872 -37.15 -48.45 -37.66
CA PRO A 872 -36.11 -48.34 -38.69
C PRO A 872 -36.45 -48.82 -40.12
N ASN A 873 -37.56 -49.54 -40.34
CA ASN A 873 -37.79 -50.25 -41.60
C ASN A 873 -38.69 -49.56 -42.63
N ASP A 874 -39.36 -48.45 -42.29
CA ASP A 874 -40.23 -47.74 -43.24
C ASP A 874 -39.64 -46.40 -43.73
N LEU A 875 -38.40 -46.07 -43.35
CA LEU A 875 -37.91 -44.69 -43.43
C LEU A 875 -37.26 -44.27 -44.75
N HIS A 876 -36.97 -45.20 -45.67
CA HIS A 876 -35.97 -44.89 -46.69
C HIS A 876 -36.51 -44.17 -47.93
N TYR A 877 -37.78 -44.29 -48.29
CA TYR A 877 -38.28 -43.74 -49.56
C TYR A 877 -39.10 -42.44 -49.43
N GLU A 878 -39.90 -42.27 -48.37
CA GLU A 878 -40.71 -41.05 -48.20
C GLU A 878 -39.89 -39.84 -47.74
N ILE A 879 -38.88 -40.05 -46.88
CA ILE A 879 -38.02 -38.96 -46.41
C ILE A 879 -37.08 -38.47 -47.52
N LEU A 880 -36.56 -39.37 -48.36
CA LEU A 880 -35.72 -38.97 -49.49
C LEU A 880 -36.51 -38.18 -50.55
N ALA A 881 -37.78 -38.53 -50.82
CA ALA A 881 -38.63 -37.79 -51.73
C ALA A 881 -38.98 -36.38 -51.21
N GLN A 882 -39.23 -36.24 -49.90
CA GLN A 882 -39.49 -34.93 -49.28
C GLN A 882 -38.23 -34.05 -49.19
N ILE A 883 -37.05 -34.64 -48.97
CA ILE A 883 -35.77 -33.92 -48.99
C ILE A 883 -35.43 -33.46 -50.41
N GLN A 884 -35.70 -34.28 -51.43
CA GLN A 884 -35.45 -33.91 -52.83
C GLN A 884 -36.35 -32.75 -53.29
N SER A 885 -37.62 -32.72 -52.87
CA SER A 885 -38.56 -31.61 -53.11
C SER A 885 -38.24 -30.33 -52.32
N LEU A 886 -37.37 -30.39 -51.32
CA LEU A 886 -36.90 -29.25 -50.53
C LEU A 886 -35.56 -28.70 -51.03
N ILE A 887 -34.85 -29.47 -51.86
CA ILE A 887 -33.59 -29.11 -52.50
C ILE A 887 -33.83 -28.44 -53.86
N GLU A 888 -34.85 -28.89 -54.59
CA GLU A 888 -35.43 -28.16 -55.75
C GLU A 888 -36.19 -26.91 -55.30
#